data_AF-A0AAD7TN44-F1
#
_entry.id   AF-A0AAD7TN44-F1
#
_cell.length_a   1.000
_cell.length_b   1.000
_cell.length_c   1.000
_cell.angle_alpha   90.00
_cell.angle_beta   90.00
_cell.angle_gamma   90.00
#
_symmetry.space_group_name_H-M   'P 1'
#
loop_
_entity.id
_entity.type
_entity.pdbx_description
1 polymer ?
#
loop_
_entity_poly.entity_id
_entity_poly.type
_entity_poly.pdbx_seq_one_letter_code
_entity_poly.pdbx_strand_id
1 'polypeptide(L)'
;MSKIIESSDSLPHPPPLTPEQRKLITATVPILAEHGVTITTLFYKQMLEANPDLRNVFSHSKQQRGHQAEALARAVYAYAANIEDLTPILPVVERIAHKHTSVHIVPSQYAIVGKYLLEAITQIVGADVFKGDLYDAWAAAYWNLAHIFIDRERELYEAAQWVGWRDFVVAKKVRESEEITSFYLKPKDGKPLAPYRPGQYISVQKFVPELGFYQSRQYSLSDAPNPEYFRISVKREPGVRTVTSTGALDTTHATHPGWVSNLLHATVDEGEAIEVAFPYGEFFLDDSSAPVVLLSAGVGLTPMIAMLNTLVKADGPAREVSWVQAARNERVHAFKDHVANIRAAHSDRVKSMIFYSHPGEGAQLGRDYDVEGRLELEKVPKEVLRLDAKDAQYYVCGPEAFMADMIAGLKARGVDGERIHAEVFGAGATPAQMYMHPHEFTFSHVSPPPPATVLALSRALLSPSRALLAPSPSASATPLPHTLAQHRAMAEGIKSHQSSVPRFLGQHLSDSQREGILKFADVILRGRGPFAQTVGERLEMTEVAVFEREEDGKTQMRMVFELDVTGEMLNSGGKMHGGCTMFLVDVCSSIALVALGIATHKYANFVSQAISTVFHAPATEGTRLRIVNNTVSFGARTVLARVVVVAPRMPGVYKD
;
A
#
# COMPACT_ATOMS: atom_id res chain seq x y z
N MET A 1 17.62 -35.03 -8.09
CA MET A 1 18.07 -33.82 -7.36
C MET A 1 19.25 -33.08 -8.01
N SER A 2 19.92 -33.55 -9.08
CA SER A 2 21.05 -32.79 -9.70
C SER A 2 20.88 -32.42 -11.19
N LYS A 3 19.63 -32.28 -11.69
CA LYS A 3 19.36 -31.87 -13.09
C LYS A 3 18.34 -30.74 -13.23
N ILE A 4 17.91 -30.12 -12.12
CA ILE A 4 16.86 -29.08 -12.11
C ILE A 4 17.44 -27.78 -11.53
N ILE A 5 18.62 -27.41 -12.03
CA ILE A 5 19.07 -26.04 -12.09
C ILE A 5 19.49 -25.93 -13.56
N GLU A 6 18.54 -25.54 -14.43
CA GLU A 6 18.90 -25.15 -15.80
C GLU A 6 20.04 -24.14 -15.66
N SER A 7 21.22 -24.49 -16.20
CA SER A 7 22.50 -23.95 -15.73
C SER A 7 22.48 -22.42 -15.67
N SER A 8 22.62 -21.87 -14.47
CA SER A 8 22.86 -20.44 -14.24
C SER A 8 24.12 -19.92 -14.95
N ASP A 9 24.97 -20.83 -15.43
CA ASP A 9 26.24 -20.54 -16.10
C ASP A 9 26.07 -19.76 -17.40
N SER A 10 24.89 -19.84 -18.05
CA SER A 10 24.59 -19.05 -19.25
C SER A 10 23.94 -17.70 -18.95
N LEU A 11 23.66 -17.38 -17.68
CA LEU A 11 23.05 -16.11 -17.29
C LEU A 11 24.14 -15.02 -17.18
N PRO A 12 23.84 -13.75 -17.51
CA PRO A 12 24.77 -12.65 -17.30
C PRO A 12 25.15 -12.48 -15.81
N HIS A 13 26.45 -12.40 -15.54
CA HIS A 13 27.01 -12.14 -14.20
C HIS A 13 27.81 -10.83 -14.22
N PRO A 14 27.14 -9.66 -14.18
CA PRO A 14 27.86 -8.40 -14.15
C PRO A 14 28.66 -8.27 -12.84
N PRO A 15 29.77 -7.52 -12.84
CA PRO A 15 30.44 -7.14 -11.60
C PRO A 15 29.52 -6.25 -10.73
N PRO A 16 29.88 -6.03 -9.45
CA PRO A 16 29.21 -5.05 -8.61
C PRO A 16 29.11 -3.68 -9.30
N LEU A 17 28.00 -2.98 -9.09
CA LEU A 17 27.76 -1.67 -9.70
C LEU A 17 28.89 -0.69 -9.39
N THR A 18 29.35 0.02 -10.42
CA THR A 18 30.33 1.09 -10.25
C THR A 18 29.66 2.34 -9.64
N PRO A 19 30.43 3.26 -9.03
CA PRO A 19 29.88 4.54 -8.54
C PRO A 19 29.14 5.34 -9.63
N GLU A 20 29.66 5.33 -10.85
CA GLU A 20 29.04 6.02 -11.98
C GLU A 20 27.70 5.36 -12.38
N GLN A 21 27.62 4.02 -12.40
CA GLN A 21 26.37 3.30 -12.65
C GLN A 21 25.33 3.58 -11.56
N ARG A 22 25.72 3.57 -10.28
CA ARG A 22 24.81 3.93 -9.17
C ARG A 22 24.28 5.34 -9.32
N LYS A 23 25.14 6.30 -9.68
CA LYS A 23 24.73 7.69 -9.95
C LYS A 23 23.72 7.80 -11.10
N LEU A 24 23.92 7.05 -12.20
CA LEU A 24 22.97 7.01 -13.33
C LEU A 24 21.61 6.45 -12.92
N ILE A 25 21.60 5.35 -12.15
CA ILE A 25 20.38 4.74 -11.62
C ILE A 25 19.65 5.73 -10.72
N THR A 26 20.35 6.30 -9.73
CA THR A 26 19.78 7.28 -8.79
C THR A 26 19.21 8.50 -9.50
N ALA A 27 19.90 9.02 -10.53
CA ALA A 27 19.41 10.15 -11.32
C ALA A 27 18.12 9.85 -12.11
N THR A 28 17.81 8.58 -12.36
CA THR A 28 16.63 8.14 -13.12
C THR A 28 15.51 7.55 -12.26
N VAL A 29 15.72 7.45 -10.93
CA VAL A 29 14.67 7.08 -9.96
C VAL A 29 13.39 7.92 -10.06
N PRO A 30 13.43 9.26 -10.25
CA PRO A 30 12.22 10.06 -10.38
C PRO A 30 11.33 9.65 -11.57
N ILE A 31 11.94 9.17 -12.66
CA ILE A 31 11.23 8.71 -13.86
C ILE A 31 10.44 7.43 -13.52
N LEU A 32 11.01 6.53 -12.71
CA LEU A 32 10.31 5.34 -12.22
C LEU A 32 9.20 5.69 -11.22
N ALA A 33 9.38 6.72 -10.40
CA ALA A 33 8.34 7.21 -9.51
C ALA A 33 7.13 7.73 -10.31
N GLU A 34 7.36 8.42 -11.43
CA GLU A 34 6.30 8.97 -12.27
C GLU A 34 5.65 7.91 -13.19
N HIS A 35 6.45 7.03 -13.78
CA HIS A 35 6.00 6.13 -14.85
C HIS A 35 6.02 4.65 -14.49
N GLY A 36 6.34 4.28 -13.25
CA GLY A 36 6.55 2.89 -12.84
C GLY A 36 5.37 1.96 -13.14
N VAL A 37 4.14 2.41 -12.87
CA VAL A 37 2.92 1.62 -13.18
C VAL A 37 2.72 1.46 -14.68
N THR A 38 2.99 2.50 -15.48
CA THR A 38 2.90 2.44 -16.94
C THR A 38 3.93 1.46 -17.52
N ILE A 39 5.18 1.54 -17.06
CA ILE A 39 6.27 0.64 -17.45
C ILE A 39 5.90 -0.81 -17.14
N THR A 40 5.49 -1.08 -15.91
CA THR A 40 5.16 -2.45 -15.47
C THR A 40 3.91 -3.01 -16.13
N THR A 41 2.93 -2.15 -16.45
CA THR A 41 1.75 -2.55 -17.25
C THR A 41 2.15 -2.98 -18.66
N LEU A 42 3.00 -2.20 -19.33
CA LEU A 42 3.53 -2.53 -20.66
C LEU A 42 4.37 -3.81 -20.63
N PHE A 43 5.25 -3.94 -19.63
CA PHE A 43 6.05 -5.12 -19.36
C PHE A 43 5.20 -6.39 -19.28
N TYR A 44 4.16 -6.41 -18.42
CA TYR A 44 3.32 -7.60 -18.26
C TYR A 44 2.59 -7.96 -19.54
N LYS A 45 2.08 -6.95 -20.26
CA LYS A 45 1.41 -7.17 -21.55
C LYS A 45 2.35 -7.88 -22.53
N GLN A 46 3.52 -7.30 -22.79
CA GLN A 46 4.48 -7.83 -23.77
C GLN A 46 5.01 -9.21 -23.36
N MET A 47 5.37 -9.37 -22.09
CA MET A 47 5.90 -10.63 -21.58
C MET A 47 4.90 -11.79 -21.70
N LEU A 48 3.63 -11.57 -21.33
CA LEU A 48 2.61 -12.63 -21.33
C LEU A 48 2.03 -12.91 -22.73
N GLU A 49 2.05 -11.92 -23.63
CA GLU A 49 1.75 -12.13 -25.04
C GLU A 49 2.81 -13.02 -25.70
N ALA A 50 4.09 -12.75 -25.45
CA ALA A 50 5.19 -13.48 -26.04
C ALA A 50 5.52 -14.81 -25.33
N ASN A 51 5.17 -14.94 -24.05
CA ASN A 51 5.42 -16.15 -23.24
C ASN A 51 4.13 -16.61 -22.54
N PRO A 52 3.18 -17.19 -23.29
CA PRO A 52 1.87 -17.59 -22.76
C PRO A 52 1.90 -18.50 -21.53
N ASP A 53 2.90 -19.37 -21.43
CA ASP A 53 3.02 -20.35 -20.34
C ASP A 53 3.21 -19.70 -18.96
N LEU A 54 3.72 -18.47 -18.91
CA LEU A 54 3.86 -17.72 -17.66
C LEU A 54 2.50 -17.37 -17.02
N ARG A 55 1.38 -17.52 -17.75
CA ARG A 55 0.02 -17.44 -17.18
C ARG A 55 -0.24 -18.51 -16.11
N ASN A 56 0.48 -19.63 -16.14
CA ASN A 56 0.40 -20.67 -15.11
C ASN A 56 1.06 -20.25 -13.77
N VAL A 57 1.94 -19.25 -13.82
CA VAL A 57 2.72 -18.77 -12.66
C VAL A 57 2.08 -17.51 -12.09
N PHE A 58 1.77 -16.55 -12.96
CA PHE A 58 1.24 -15.26 -12.52
C PHE A 58 -0.25 -15.31 -12.18
N SER A 59 -0.65 -14.49 -11.20
CA SER A 59 -2.02 -14.45 -10.73
C SER A 59 -2.90 -13.61 -11.66
N HIS A 60 -3.82 -14.27 -12.37
CA HIS A 60 -4.76 -13.62 -13.27
C HIS A 60 -5.57 -12.51 -12.58
N SER A 61 -6.12 -12.80 -11.39
CA SER A 61 -6.90 -11.84 -10.60
C SER A 61 -6.09 -10.64 -10.10
N LYS A 62 -4.76 -10.72 -10.02
CA LYS A 62 -3.92 -9.56 -9.67
C LYS A 62 -3.61 -8.70 -10.90
N GLN A 63 -3.45 -9.32 -12.07
CA GLN A 63 -3.25 -8.61 -13.33
C GLN A 63 -4.48 -7.77 -13.69
N GLN A 64 -5.68 -8.35 -13.59
CA GLN A 64 -6.93 -7.62 -13.87
C GLN A 64 -7.17 -6.41 -12.97
N ARG A 65 -6.60 -6.41 -11.76
CA ARG A 65 -6.72 -5.29 -10.79
C ARG A 65 -5.61 -4.25 -10.89
N GLY A 66 -4.59 -4.45 -11.73
CA GLY A 66 -3.41 -3.57 -11.76
C GLY A 66 -2.44 -3.73 -10.58
N HIS A 67 -2.86 -4.35 -9.48
CA HIS A 67 -2.04 -4.54 -8.27
C HIS A 67 -0.70 -5.22 -8.55
N GLN A 68 -0.62 -6.10 -9.55
CA GLN A 68 0.64 -6.78 -9.89
C GLN A 68 1.65 -5.83 -10.54
N ALA A 69 1.19 -4.92 -11.40
CA ALA A 69 2.03 -3.89 -12.00
C ALA A 69 2.52 -2.92 -10.91
N GLU A 70 1.61 -2.46 -10.05
CA GLU A 70 1.95 -1.59 -8.91
C GLU A 70 2.99 -2.22 -7.97
N ALA A 71 2.82 -3.50 -7.60
CA ALA A 71 3.75 -4.18 -6.72
C ALA A 71 5.16 -4.27 -7.32
N LEU A 72 5.27 -4.61 -8.62
CA LEU A 72 6.56 -4.64 -9.30
C LEU A 72 7.17 -3.24 -9.42
N ALA A 73 6.37 -2.22 -9.73
CA ALA A 73 6.83 -0.84 -9.84
C ALA A 73 7.44 -0.34 -8.52
N ARG A 74 6.76 -0.63 -7.41
CA ARG A 74 7.25 -0.32 -6.06
C ARG A 74 8.53 -1.08 -5.72
N ALA A 75 8.62 -2.36 -6.08
CA ALA A 75 9.83 -3.15 -5.83
C ALA A 75 11.04 -2.61 -6.60
N VAL A 76 10.88 -2.31 -7.89
CA VAL A 76 11.94 -1.72 -8.72
C VAL A 76 12.35 -0.34 -8.20
N TYR A 77 11.37 0.50 -7.84
CA TYR A 77 11.64 1.79 -7.22
C TYR A 77 12.41 1.65 -5.90
N ALA A 78 11.96 0.78 -4.99
CA ALA A 78 12.60 0.57 -3.70
C ALA A 78 14.04 0.09 -3.83
N TYR A 79 14.31 -0.82 -4.77
CA TYR A 79 15.68 -1.25 -5.08
C TYR A 79 16.54 -0.08 -5.57
N ALA A 80 16.05 0.69 -6.55
CA ALA A 80 16.79 1.80 -7.13
C ALA A 80 17.02 2.95 -6.13
N ALA A 81 16.05 3.24 -5.27
CA ALA A 81 16.15 4.26 -4.23
C ALA A 81 17.14 3.87 -3.11
N ASN A 82 17.41 2.57 -2.93
CA ASN A 82 18.32 2.03 -1.92
C ASN A 82 19.62 1.47 -2.55
N ILE A 83 19.96 1.86 -3.78
CA ILE A 83 21.08 1.24 -4.53
C ILE A 83 22.46 1.41 -3.89
N GLU A 84 22.61 2.36 -2.95
CA GLU A 84 23.82 2.58 -2.16
C GLU A 84 23.89 1.68 -0.91
N ASP A 85 22.75 1.29 -0.33
CA ASP A 85 22.65 0.41 0.84
C ASP A 85 21.37 -0.43 0.76
N LEU A 86 21.53 -1.72 0.47
CA LEU A 86 20.42 -2.66 0.31
C LEU A 86 19.90 -3.22 1.65
N THR A 87 20.54 -2.90 2.78
CA THR A 87 20.15 -3.39 4.11
C THR A 87 18.65 -3.20 4.41
N PRO A 88 18.04 -2.04 4.11
CA PRO A 88 16.61 -1.81 4.37
C PRO A 88 15.66 -2.72 3.58
N ILE A 89 16.10 -3.27 2.45
CA ILE A 89 15.27 -4.11 1.57
C ILE A 89 15.48 -5.61 1.79
N LEU A 90 16.49 -6.03 2.57
CA LEU A 90 16.76 -7.45 2.81
C LEU A 90 15.55 -8.24 3.34
N PRO A 91 14.74 -7.72 4.30
CA PRO A 91 13.54 -8.43 4.76
C PRO A 91 12.47 -8.58 3.65
N VAL A 92 12.44 -7.67 2.68
CA VAL A 92 11.55 -7.75 1.51
C VAL A 92 12.04 -8.79 0.53
N VAL A 93 13.35 -8.84 0.28
CA VAL A 93 14.00 -9.86 -0.56
C VAL A 93 13.72 -11.25 -0.02
N GLU A 94 13.92 -11.48 1.29
CA GLU A 94 13.66 -12.78 1.92
C GLU A 94 12.22 -13.24 1.68
N ARG A 95 11.24 -12.38 1.98
CA ARG A 95 9.82 -12.68 1.76
C ARG A 95 9.49 -13.01 0.29
N ILE A 96 10.06 -12.25 -0.65
CA ILE A 96 9.85 -12.48 -2.08
C ILE A 96 10.48 -13.81 -2.51
N ALA A 97 11.67 -14.16 -2.00
CA ALA A 97 12.32 -15.44 -2.29
C ALA A 97 11.46 -16.62 -1.85
N HIS A 98 10.92 -16.62 -0.62
CA HIS A 98 9.95 -17.64 -0.17
C HIS A 98 8.70 -17.69 -1.07
N LYS A 99 8.25 -16.54 -1.54
CA LYS A 99 7.10 -16.49 -2.45
C LYS A 99 7.42 -17.13 -3.79
N HIS A 100 8.57 -16.80 -4.36
CA HIS A 100 9.07 -17.32 -5.63
C HIS A 100 9.25 -18.83 -5.59
N THR A 101 9.88 -19.36 -4.54
CA THR A 101 10.04 -20.81 -4.38
C THR A 101 8.70 -21.53 -4.25
N SER A 102 7.72 -20.91 -3.56
CA SER A 102 6.38 -21.47 -3.41
C SER A 102 5.60 -21.61 -4.73
N VAL A 103 6.00 -20.92 -5.80
CA VAL A 103 5.38 -21.02 -7.14
C VAL A 103 6.35 -21.55 -8.19
N HIS A 104 7.47 -22.10 -7.75
CA HIS A 104 8.50 -22.71 -8.57
C HIS A 104 9.11 -21.77 -9.63
N ILE A 105 9.54 -20.57 -9.21
CA ILE A 105 10.35 -19.70 -10.06
C ILE A 105 11.73 -20.31 -10.31
N VAL A 106 12.23 -20.21 -11.53
CA VAL A 106 13.52 -20.77 -11.94
C VAL A 106 14.45 -19.72 -12.57
N PRO A 107 15.78 -19.91 -12.54
CA PRO A 107 16.74 -18.90 -13.02
C PRO A 107 16.51 -18.44 -14.47
N SER A 108 16.11 -19.34 -15.37
CA SER A 108 15.83 -19.02 -16.77
C SER A 108 14.68 -18.01 -16.95
N GLN A 109 13.75 -17.92 -16.00
CA GLN A 109 12.65 -16.94 -16.04
C GLN A 109 13.13 -15.51 -15.75
N TYR A 110 14.24 -15.31 -15.03
CA TYR A 110 14.84 -13.99 -14.86
C TYR A 110 15.32 -13.42 -16.19
N ALA A 111 15.89 -14.24 -17.09
CA ALA A 111 16.27 -13.75 -18.41
C ALA A 111 15.06 -13.20 -19.20
N ILE A 112 13.90 -13.87 -19.10
CA ILE A 112 12.65 -13.42 -19.72
C ILE A 112 12.20 -12.10 -19.09
N VAL A 113 12.11 -12.03 -17.76
CA VAL A 113 11.67 -10.83 -17.04
C VAL A 113 12.57 -9.63 -17.35
N GLY A 114 13.89 -9.80 -17.29
CA GLY A 114 14.86 -8.74 -17.55
C GLY A 114 14.73 -8.16 -18.95
N LYS A 115 14.58 -9.02 -19.96
CA LYS A 115 14.36 -8.60 -21.35
C LYS A 115 13.15 -7.67 -21.47
N TYR A 116 11.97 -8.14 -21.08
CA TYR A 116 10.73 -7.36 -21.26
C TYR A 116 10.67 -6.13 -20.36
N LEU A 117 11.31 -6.17 -19.18
CA LEU A 117 11.35 -5.01 -18.29
C LEU A 117 12.21 -3.89 -18.89
N LEU A 118 13.42 -4.21 -19.37
CA LEU A 118 14.30 -3.23 -20.01
C LEU A 118 13.71 -2.71 -21.32
N GLU A 119 13.06 -3.57 -22.13
CA GLU A 119 12.33 -3.15 -23.33
C GLU A 119 11.19 -2.18 -22.99
N ALA A 120 10.41 -2.44 -21.93
CA ALA A 120 9.33 -1.57 -21.50
C ALA A 120 9.85 -0.21 -20.99
N ILE A 121 10.93 -0.20 -20.20
CA ILE A 121 11.59 1.05 -19.77
C ILE A 121 12.07 1.84 -21.01
N THR A 122 12.73 1.18 -21.96
CA THR A 122 13.22 1.80 -23.19
C THR A 122 12.10 2.46 -23.99
N GLN A 123 10.94 1.79 -24.10
CA GLN A 123 9.79 2.31 -24.85
C GLN A 123 9.12 3.50 -24.16
N ILE A 124 9.01 3.50 -22.83
CA ILE A 124 8.35 4.58 -22.08
C ILE A 124 9.27 5.79 -21.90
N VAL A 125 10.53 5.57 -21.56
CA VAL A 125 11.52 6.66 -21.38
C VAL A 125 12.01 7.21 -22.72
N GLY A 126 11.96 6.39 -23.77
CA GLY A 126 12.40 6.71 -25.12
C GLY A 126 13.80 6.18 -25.41
N ALA A 127 13.96 5.52 -26.56
CA ALA A 127 15.21 4.88 -26.97
C ALA A 127 16.38 5.87 -27.15
N ASP A 128 16.10 7.15 -27.37
CA ASP A 128 17.14 8.18 -27.45
C ASP A 128 17.71 8.59 -26.09
N VAL A 129 16.94 8.36 -25.02
CA VAL A 129 17.34 8.68 -23.64
C VAL A 129 17.90 7.43 -22.96
N PHE A 130 17.20 6.31 -23.09
CA PHE A 130 17.56 5.05 -22.44
C PHE A 130 18.47 4.19 -23.34
N LYS A 131 19.74 4.60 -23.48
CA LYS A 131 20.76 3.93 -24.31
C LYS A 131 22.17 4.07 -23.70
N GLY A 132 23.12 3.32 -24.22
CA GLY A 132 24.53 3.36 -23.81
C GLY A 132 24.69 3.10 -22.30
N ASP A 133 25.53 3.89 -21.64
CA ASP A 133 25.87 3.74 -20.22
C ASP A 133 24.65 3.67 -19.28
N LEU A 134 23.56 4.39 -19.60
CA LEU A 134 22.35 4.34 -18.78
C LEU A 134 21.65 2.97 -18.91
N TYR A 135 21.52 2.46 -20.13
CA TYR A 135 20.96 1.13 -20.36
C TYR A 135 21.83 0.06 -19.68
N ASP A 136 23.15 0.15 -19.84
CA ASP A 136 24.10 -0.80 -19.28
C ASP A 136 24.09 -0.77 -17.74
N ALA A 137 23.93 0.41 -17.13
CA ALA A 137 23.77 0.56 -15.68
C ALA A 137 22.51 -0.17 -15.18
N TRP A 138 21.37 0.03 -15.85
CA TRP A 138 20.11 -0.62 -15.49
C TRP A 138 20.12 -2.14 -15.75
N ALA A 139 20.75 -2.58 -16.84
CA ALA A 139 20.95 -4.00 -17.11
C ALA A 139 21.82 -4.66 -16.04
N ALA A 140 22.91 -4.01 -15.64
CA ALA A 140 23.76 -4.49 -14.54
C ALA A 140 23.01 -4.50 -13.20
N ALA A 141 22.19 -3.49 -12.92
CA ALA A 141 21.40 -3.41 -11.69
C ALA A 141 20.34 -4.52 -11.62
N TYR A 142 19.66 -4.77 -12.74
CA TYR A 142 18.71 -5.87 -12.88
C TYR A 142 19.37 -7.21 -12.52
N TRP A 143 20.51 -7.52 -13.15
CA TRP A 143 21.18 -8.80 -12.94
C TRP A 143 21.79 -8.94 -11.55
N ASN A 144 22.30 -7.85 -10.95
CA ASN A 144 22.74 -7.87 -9.56
C ASN A 144 21.58 -8.24 -8.61
N LEU A 145 20.39 -7.64 -8.78
CA LEU A 145 19.21 -8.03 -7.98
C LEU A 145 18.72 -9.44 -8.32
N ALA A 146 18.73 -9.83 -9.59
CA ALA A 146 18.32 -11.17 -10.02
C ALA A 146 19.16 -12.26 -9.34
N HIS A 147 20.48 -12.09 -9.26
CA HIS A 147 21.35 -13.06 -8.59
C HIS A 147 21.15 -13.12 -7.09
N ILE A 148 20.85 -11.99 -6.42
CA ILE A 148 20.44 -12.02 -5.00
C ILE A 148 19.24 -12.95 -4.80
N PHE A 149 18.24 -12.87 -5.68
CA PHE A 149 17.08 -13.77 -5.61
C PHE A 149 17.41 -15.20 -5.99
N ILE A 150 18.10 -15.42 -7.11
CA ILE A 150 18.46 -16.75 -7.61
C ILE A 150 19.27 -17.53 -6.56
N ASP A 151 20.23 -16.86 -5.92
CA ASP A 151 21.07 -17.45 -4.87
C ASP A 151 20.21 -17.85 -3.67
N ARG A 152 19.36 -16.93 -3.20
CA ARG A 152 18.51 -17.19 -2.04
C ARG A 152 17.46 -18.28 -2.31
N GLU A 153 16.85 -18.27 -3.49
CA GLU A 153 15.88 -19.28 -3.92
C GLU A 153 16.52 -20.66 -4.04
N ARG A 154 17.76 -20.73 -4.55
CA ARG A 154 18.53 -21.97 -4.59
C ARG A 154 18.75 -22.55 -3.21
N GLU A 155 19.16 -21.75 -2.22
CA GLU A 155 19.28 -22.21 -0.83
C GLU A 155 17.96 -22.76 -0.27
N LEU A 156 16.85 -22.08 -0.57
CA LEU A 156 15.50 -22.52 -0.17
C LEU A 156 15.07 -23.81 -0.88
N TYR A 157 15.45 -24.02 -2.13
CA TYR A 157 15.19 -25.26 -2.86
C TYR A 157 16.06 -26.42 -2.37
N GLU A 158 17.33 -26.17 -2.04
CA GLU A 158 18.24 -27.18 -1.49
C GLU A 158 17.80 -27.66 -0.09
N ALA A 159 17.22 -26.76 0.71
CA ALA A 159 16.64 -27.10 2.00
C ALA A 159 15.28 -27.83 1.91
N ALA A 160 14.62 -27.82 0.75
CA ALA A 160 13.29 -28.40 0.57
C ALA A 160 13.33 -29.92 0.32
N GLN A 161 12.39 -30.65 0.91
CA GLN A 161 12.27 -32.11 0.69
C GLN A 161 11.83 -32.44 -0.75
N TRP A 162 11.10 -31.53 -1.41
CA TRP A 162 10.81 -31.58 -2.84
C TRP A 162 10.78 -30.18 -3.42
N VAL A 163 10.99 -30.09 -4.72
CA VAL A 163 10.96 -28.83 -5.50
C VAL A 163 9.83 -28.94 -6.53
N GLY A 164 9.12 -27.84 -6.74
CA GLY A 164 7.95 -27.82 -7.62
C GLY A 164 6.72 -28.42 -6.96
N TRP A 165 5.94 -29.16 -7.75
CA TRP A 165 4.62 -29.67 -7.33
C TRP A 165 4.69 -31.15 -6.97
N ARG A 166 4.09 -31.51 -5.84
CA ARG A 166 3.92 -32.89 -5.39
C ARG A 166 2.43 -33.21 -5.27
N ASP A 167 2.05 -34.41 -5.70
CA ASP A 167 0.68 -34.89 -5.61
C ASP A 167 0.30 -35.22 -4.16
N PHE A 168 -0.81 -34.64 -3.73
CA PHE A 168 -1.51 -34.96 -2.49
C PHE A 168 -2.93 -35.43 -2.79
N VAL A 169 -3.52 -36.14 -1.83
CA VAL A 169 -4.94 -36.49 -1.81
C VAL A 169 -5.63 -35.81 -0.64
N VAL A 170 -6.86 -35.34 -0.84
CA VAL A 170 -7.69 -34.82 0.25
C VAL A 170 -8.21 -35.98 1.07
N ALA A 171 -7.61 -36.23 2.22
CA ALA A 171 -8.01 -37.31 3.12
C ALA A 171 -9.24 -36.97 3.97
N LYS A 172 -9.51 -35.68 4.19
CA LYS A 172 -10.68 -35.20 4.94
C LYS A 172 -11.05 -33.78 4.55
N LYS A 173 -12.34 -33.46 4.46
CA LYS A 173 -12.88 -32.11 4.22
C LYS A 173 -13.85 -31.72 5.33
N VAL A 174 -13.56 -30.62 6.04
CA VAL A 174 -14.32 -30.19 7.22
C VAL A 174 -14.80 -28.76 7.04
N ARG A 175 -16.11 -28.54 7.19
CA ARG A 175 -16.67 -27.18 7.19
C ARG A 175 -16.48 -26.55 8.58
N GLU A 176 -15.62 -25.54 8.66
CA GLU A 176 -15.27 -24.87 9.92
C GLU A 176 -16.19 -23.69 10.22
N SER A 177 -16.75 -23.07 9.18
CA SER A 177 -17.76 -22.03 9.28
C SER A 177 -18.60 -21.97 7.99
N GLU A 178 -19.46 -20.97 7.85
CA GLU A 178 -20.20 -20.80 6.61
C GLU A 178 -19.33 -20.51 5.38
N GLU A 179 -18.15 -19.92 5.59
CA GLU A 179 -17.26 -19.49 4.52
C GLU A 179 -15.92 -20.23 4.50
N ILE A 180 -15.53 -20.91 5.59
CA ILE A 180 -14.21 -21.56 5.73
C ILE A 180 -14.36 -23.07 5.76
N THR A 181 -13.53 -23.76 4.97
CA THR A 181 -13.46 -25.22 4.91
C THR A 181 -12.01 -25.67 5.00
N SER A 182 -11.74 -26.62 5.89
CA SER A 182 -10.44 -27.26 6.06
C SER A 182 -10.30 -28.48 5.17
N PHE A 183 -9.11 -28.63 4.60
CA PHE A 183 -8.69 -29.77 3.79
C PHE A 183 -7.48 -30.40 4.44
N TYR A 184 -7.58 -31.69 4.75
CA TYR A 184 -6.49 -32.51 5.28
C TYR A 184 -5.83 -33.22 4.11
N LEU A 185 -4.57 -32.91 3.85
CA LEU A 185 -3.84 -33.31 2.67
C LEU A 185 -2.81 -34.37 3.06
N LYS A 186 -2.88 -35.54 2.42
CA LYS A 186 -1.88 -36.60 2.56
C LYS A 186 -1.09 -36.78 1.27
N PRO A 187 0.23 -37.03 1.32
CA PRO A 187 1.01 -37.22 0.12
C PRO A 187 0.57 -38.50 -0.59
N LYS A 188 0.28 -38.40 -1.89
CA LYS A 188 -0.23 -39.54 -2.69
C LYS A 188 0.79 -40.67 -2.83
N ASP A 189 2.07 -40.32 -2.80
CA ASP A 189 3.20 -41.26 -2.89
C ASP A 189 3.53 -41.97 -1.57
N GLY A 190 2.82 -41.66 -0.48
CA GLY A 190 3.04 -42.26 0.85
C GLY A 190 4.37 -41.92 1.52
N LYS A 191 5.21 -41.07 0.91
CA LYS A 191 6.50 -40.66 1.51
C LYS A 191 6.24 -39.67 2.66
N PRO A 192 7.08 -39.65 3.70
CA PRO A 192 6.87 -38.81 4.88
C PRO A 192 6.81 -37.32 4.54
N LEU A 193 6.09 -36.57 5.37
CA LEU A 193 6.07 -35.11 5.33
C LEU A 193 7.21 -34.54 6.19
N ALA A 194 7.94 -33.59 5.63
CA ALA A 194 8.88 -32.78 6.40
C ALA A 194 8.13 -31.96 7.47
N PRO A 195 8.76 -31.74 8.64
CA PRO A 195 8.25 -30.77 9.59
C PRO A 195 8.28 -29.37 8.96
N TYR A 196 7.37 -28.51 9.42
CA TYR A 196 7.31 -27.10 9.07
C TYR A 196 7.28 -26.25 10.35
N ARG A 197 7.53 -24.95 10.23
CA ARG A 197 7.41 -24.02 11.36
C ARG A 197 5.97 -23.47 11.44
N PRO A 198 5.33 -23.45 12.63
CA PRO A 198 3.93 -23.01 12.75
C PRO A 198 3.79 -21.54 12.32
N GLY A 199 3.04 -21.31 11.23
CA GLY A 199 2.90 -20.00 10.58
C GLY A 199 3.23 -20.03 9.09
N GLN A 200 4.08 -20.98 8.67
CA GLN A 200 4.41 -21.21 7.26
C GLN A 200 3.19 -21.63 6.42
N TYR A 201 3.33 -21.50 5.11
CA TYR A 201 2.29 -21.81 4.13
C TYR A 201 2.77 -22.79 3.06
N ILE A 202 1.81 -23.46 2.43
CA ILE A 202 2.03 -24.19 1.18
C ILE A 202 1.36 -23.46 0.03
N SER A 203 1.84 -23.66 -1.20
CA SER A 203 1.06 -23.32 -2.39
C SER A 203 0.28 -24.53 -2.87
N VAL A 204 -0.96 -24.26 -3.26
CA VAL A 204 -1.83 -25.18 -3.98
C VAL A 204 -1.98 -24.66 -5.40
N GLN A 205 -1.77 -25.53 -6.39
CA GLN A 205 -2.05 -25.23 -7.80
C GLN A 205 -3.27 -26.02 -8.30
N LYS A 206 -4.10 -25.38 -9.12
CA LYS A 206 -5.24 -26.03 -9.77
C LYS A 206 -5.48 -25.45 -11.15
N PHE A 207 -5.84 -26.30 -12.10
CA PHE A 207 -6.29 -25.89 -13.43
C PHE A 207 -7.64 -25.18 -13.30
N VAL A 208 -7.77 -24.00 -13.93
CA VAL A 208 -9.01 -23.22 -13.94
C VAL A 208 -9.62 -23.33 -15.34
N PRO A 209 -10.69 -24.12 -15.55
CA PRO A 209 -11.27 -24.36 -16.86
C PRO A 209 -11.65 -23.07 -17.62
N GLU A 210 -12.16 -22.07 -16.91
CA GLU A 210 -12.59 -20.79 -17.48
C GLU A 210 -11.42 -19.95 -17.99
N LEU A 211 -10.22 -20.18 -17.46
CA LEU A 211 -9.00 -19.48 -17.88
C LEU A 211 -8.19 -20.29 -18.89
N GLY A 212 -8.33 -21.63 -18.88
CA GLY A 212 -7.54 -22.52 -19.72
C GLY A 212 -6.10 -22.72 -19.27
N PHE A 213 -5.75 -22.31 -18.04
CA PHE A 213 -4.42 -22.45 -17.46
C PHE A 213 -4.48 -22.62 -15.93
N TYR A 214 -3.36 -23.00 -15.33
CA TYR A 214 -3.25 -23.21 -13.89
C TYR A 214 -3.19 -21.91 -13.11
N GLN A 215 -3.70 -21.95 -11.88
CA GLN A 215 -3.56 -20.87 -10.91
C GLN A 215 -3.10 -21.43 -9.57
N SER A 216 -2.09 -20.79 -9.00
CA SER A 216 -1.54 -21.15 -7.69
C SER A 216 -1.92 -20.15 -6.61
N ARG A 217 -2.27 -20.62 -5.41
CA ARG A 217 -2.55 -19.77 -4.24
C ARG A 217 -1.91 -20.37 -2.99
N GLN A 218 -1.44 -19.49 -2.13
CA GLN A 218 -0.82 -19.83 -0.86
C GLN A 218 -1.89 -19.97 0.22
N TYR A 219 -1.75 -20.99 1.05
CA TYR A 219 -2.60 -21.24 2.21
C TYR A 219 -1.71 -21.60 3.40
N SER A 220 -1.86 -20.86 4.49
CA SER A 220 -1.17 -21.19 5.74
C SER A 220 -1.52 -22.61 6.18
N LEU A 221 -0.49 -23.32 6.64
CA LEU A 221 -0.71 -24.55 7.37
C LEU A 221 -1.40 -24.18 8.68
N SER A 222 -2.51 -24.86 8.94
CA SER A 222 -3.52 -24.46 9.94
C SER A 222 -3.64 -25.48 11.07
N ASP A 223 -2.61 -26.30 11.29
CA ASP A 223 -2.50 -27.19 12.45
C ASP A 223 -1.05 -27.16 12.95
N ALA A 224 -0.76 -27.81 14.09
CA ALA A 224 0.61 -28.04 14.50
C ALA A 224 1.32 -28.97 13.49
N PRO A 225 2.67 -28.91 13.37
CA PRO A 225 3.44 -29.84 12.56
C PRO A 225 3.05 -31.29 12.83
N ASN A 226 2.68 -32.00 11.76
CA ASN A 226 2.15 -33.36 11.81
C ASN A 226 2.78 -34.20 10.69
N PRO A 227 3.36 -35.38 10.99
CA PRO A 227 4.01 -36.21 9.98
C PRO A 227 3.03 -36.91 9.03
N GLU A 228 1.74 -36.98 9.37
CA GLU A 228 0.73 -37.72 8.61
C GLU A 228 -0.03 -36.87 7.59
N TYR A 229 -0.24 -35.59 7.87
CA TYR A 229 -1.01 -34.70 7.00
C TYR A 229 -0.58 -33.24 7.12
N PHE A 230 -0.84 -32.48 6.06
CA PHE A 230 -0.97 -31.03 6.13
C PHE A 230 -2.44 -30.65 6.25
N ARG A 231 -2.74 -29.56 6.95
CA ARG A 231 -4.09 -29.00 6.99
C ARG A 231 -4.08 -27.56 6.51
N ILE A 232 -4.84 -27.27 5.46
CA ILE A 232 -5.13 -25.89 5.05
C ILE A 232 -6.58 -25.57 5.35
N SER A 233 -6.88 -24.30 5.59
CA SER A 233 -8.24 -23.84 5.88
C SER A 233 -8.58 -22.65 4.99
N VAL A 234 -9.49 -22.88 4.06
CA VAL A 234 -9.70 -22.01 2.90
C VAL A 234 -11.01 -21.26 3.06
N LYS A 235 -10.95 -19.93 3.08
CA LYS A 235 -12.12 -19.08 2.94
C LYS A 235 -12.58 -19.04 1.48
N ARG A 236 -13.88 -19.23 1.24
CA ARG A 236 -14.51 -19.02 -0.06
C ARG A 236 -14.56 -17.51 -0.34
N GLU A 237 -13.82 -17.06 -1.34
CA GLU A 237 -13.84 -15.65 -1.73
C GLU A 237 -14.95 -15.38 -2.75
N PRO A 238 -15.96 -14.54 -2.44
CA PRO A 238 -17.11 -14.31 -3.32
C PRO A 238 -16.74 -13.63 -4.64
N GLY A 239 -15.56 -13.00 -4.73
CA GLY A 239 -15.01 -12.58 -6.01
C GLY A 239 -14.19 -11.29 -6.02
N VAL A 240 -13.64 -11.02 -7.20
CA VAL A 240 -12.81 -9.84 -7.49
C VAL A 240 -13.70 -8.65 -7.80
N ARG A 241 -13.79 -7.75 -6.83
CA ARG A 241 -14.31 -6.40 -7.01
C ARG A 241 -13.31 -5.62 -7.85
N THR A 242 -13.75 -5.09 -8.99
CA THR A 242 -12.90 -4.31 -9.89
C THR A 242 -12.96 -2.84 -9.57
N VAL A 243 -12.02 -2.08 -10.09
CA VAL A 243 -12.12 -0.64 -10.09
C VAL A 243 -13.04 -0.25 -11.26
N THR A 244 -14.07 0.56 -10.99
CA THR A 244 -14.93 1.13 -12.04
C THR A 244 -14.12 2.02 -12.96
N SER A 245 -14.67 2.39 -14.12
CA SER A 245 -14.07 3.37 -15.04
C SER A 245 -13.73 4.72 -14.41
N THR A 246 -14.21 4.98 -13.19
CA THR A 246 -13.97 6.20 -12.42
C THR A 246 -12.81 6.10 -11.41
N GLY A 247 -12.14 4.95 -11.31
CA GLY A 247 -11.08 4.74 -10.30
C GLY A 247 -11.58 4.30 -8.92
N ALA A 248 -12.90 4.20 -8.71
CA ALA A 248 -13.48 3.71 -7.46
C ALA A 248 -13.62 2.17 -7.46
N LEU A 249 -13.32 1.52 -6.33
CA LEU A 249 -13.59 0.08 -6.13
C LEU A 249 -15.11 -0.16 -6.28
N ASP A 250 -15.49 -1.00 -7.22
CA ASP A 250 -16.84 -1.50 -7.40
C ASP A 250 -17.20 -2.39 -6.19
N THR A 251 -17.92 -1.81 -5.25
CA THR A 251 -18.39 -2.51 -4.06
C THR A 251 -19.66 -3.33 -4.31
N THR A 252 -20.22 -3.24 -5.52
CA THR A 252 -21.55 -3.78 -5.87
C THR A 252 -21.45 -5.07 -6.69
N HIS A 253 -20.49 -5.16 -7.61
CA HIS A 253 -20.34 -6.32 -8.49
C HIS A 253 -18.90 -6.85 -8.49
N ALA A 254 -18.75 -8.15 -8.20
CA ALA A 254 -17.50 -8.86 -8.49
C ALA A 254 -17.51 -9.34 -9.94
N THR A 255 -16.39 -9.17 -10.64
CA THR A 255 -16.26 -9.65 -12.04
C THR A 255 -16.27 -11.17 -12.14
N HIS A 256 -15.63 -11.85 -11.19
CA HIS A 256 -15.63 -13.31 -11.09
C HIS A 256 -15.41 -13.73 -9.62
N PRO A 257 -15.94 -14.89 -9.18
CA PRO A 257 -15.63 -15.46 -7.86
C PRO A 257 -14.15 -15.83 -7.74
N GLY A 258 -13.56 -15.83 -6.53
CA GLY A 258 -12.15 -16.18 -6.37
C GLY A 258 -11.84 -17.58 -6.93
N TRP A 259 -11.02 -17.67 -7.98
CA TRP A 259 -10.87 -18.90 -8.78
C TRP A 259 -10.58 -20.14 -7.94
N VAL A 260 -9.39 -20.19 -7.31
CA VAL A 260 -8.92 -21.39 -6.59
C VAL A 260 -9.76 -21.66 -5.33
N SER A 261 -10.16 -20.63 -4.57
CA SER A 261 -10.97 -20.83 -3.36
C SER A 261 -12.34 -21.44 -3.67
N ASN A 262 -13.01 -20.98 -4.73
CA ASN A 262 -14.32 -21.52 -5.11
C ASN A 262 -14.18 -22.90 -5.73
N LEU A 263 -13.14 -23.12 -6.54
CA LEU A 263 -12.86 -24.43 -7.12
C LEU A 263 -12.60 -25.49 -6.04
N LEU A 264 -11.78 -25.18 -5.04
CA LEU A 264 -11.53 -26.07 -3.90
C LEU A 264 -12.81 -26.39 -3.14
N HIS A 265 -13.61 -25.37 -2.86
CA HIS A 265 -14.87 -25.56 -2.15
C HIS A 265 -15.88 -26.39 -2.93
N ALA A 266 -16.01 -26.16 -4.23
CA ALA A 266 -17.08 -26.71 -5.07
C ALA A 266 -16.75 -28.06 -5.71
N THR A 267 -15.47 -28.35 -5.98
CA THR A 267 -15.08 -29.49 -6.83
C THR A 267 -14.08 -30.45 -6.20
N VAL A 268 -13.43 -30.05 -5.10
CA VAL A 268 -12.43 -30.90 -4.43
C VAL A 268 -13.09 -31.56 -3.23
N ASP A 269 -13.36 -32.85 -3.35
CA ASP A 269 -13.91 -33.69 -2.29
C ASP A 269 -12.86 -34.68 -1.77
N GLU A 270 -13.22 -35.47 -0.75
CA GLU A 270 -12.33 -36.48 -0.20
C GLU A 270 -11.94 -37.52 -1.27
N GLY A 271 -10.65 -37.87 -1.33
CA GLY A 271 -10.07 -38.73 -2.36
C GLY A 271 -9.49 -37.98 -3.56
N GLU A 272 -9.87 -36.72 -3.79
CA GLU A 272 -9.39 -35.94 -4.93
C GLU A 272 -7.93 -35.53 -4.82
N ALA A 273 -7.26 -35.47 -5.97
CA ALA A 273 -5.86 -35.09 -6.08
C ALA A 273 -5.68 -33.57 -6.14
N ILE A 274 -4.59 -33.11 -5.52
CA ILE A 274 -4.20 -31.70 -5.49
C ILE A 274 -2.67 -31.56 -5.52
N GLU A 275 -2.20 -30.55 -6.24
CA GLU A 275 -0.77 -30.28 -6.43
C GLU A 275 -0.29 -29.27 -5.40
N VAL A 276 0.74 -29.65 -4.64
CA VAL A 276 1.21 -28.90 -3.47
C VAL A 276 2.71 -28.64 -3.56
N ALA A 277 3.10 -27.38 -3.37
CA ALA A 277 4.50 -26.98 -3.20
C ALA A 277 4.97 -27.24 -1.75
N PHE A 278 6.29 -27.28 -1.56
CA PHE A 278 6.92 -27.39 -0.24
C PHE A 278 6.49 -26.23 0.69
N PRO A 279 6.42 -26.44 2.03
CA PRO A 279 6.17 -25.34 2.96
C PRO A 279 7.26 -24.27 2.92
N TYR A 280 6.86 -23.02 2.74
CA TYR A 280 7.72 -21.84 2.75
C TYR A 280 7.14 -20.74 3.64
N GLY A 281 7.90 -19.67 3.84
CA GLY A 281 7.50 -18.49 4.59
C GLY A 281 8.37 -18.24 5.80
N GLU A 282 8.50 -16.96 6.10
CA GLU A 282 9.31 -16.38 7.17
C GLU A 282 8.48 -15.95 8.39
N PHE A 283 7.15 -15.96 8.28
CA PHE A 283 6.24 -15.76 9.41
C PHE A 283 6.00 -17.07 10.15
N PHE A 284 6.66 -17.25 11.29
CA PHE A 284 6.47 -18.43 12.12
C PHE A 284 6.72 -18.15 13.61
N LEU A 285 6.19 -19.03 14.45
CA LEU A 285 6.41 -19.02 15.89
C LEU A 285 7.90 -19.15 16.21
N ASP A 286 8.41 -18.29 17.08
CA ASP A 286 9.80 -18.32 17.51
C ASP A 286 10.09 -19.47 18.49
N ASP A 287 11.37 -19.78 18.66
CA ASP A 287 11.84 -20.85 19.55
C ASP A 287 12.04 -20.36 21.00
N SER A 288 11.63 -19.13 21.33
CA SER A 288 11.78 -18.55 22.67
C SER A 288 10.74 -19.09 23.66
N SER A 289 10.97 -18.86 24.95
CA SER A 289 10.00 -19.16 26.02
C SER A 289 9.08 -17.98 26.35
N ALA A 290 9.15 -16.87 25.60
CA ALA A 290 8.42 -15.65 25.92
C ALA A 290 6.89 -15.82 25.73
N PRO A 291 6.04 -15.07 26.45
CA PRO A 291 4.61 -15.06 26.21
C PRO A 291 4.24 -14.72 24.76
N VAL A 292 3.16 -15.30 24.25
CA VAL A 292 2.70 -15.13 22.87
C VAL A 292 1.33 -14.47 22.83
N VAL A 293 1.17 -13.46 21.98
CA VAL A 293 -0.11 -12.81 21.70
C VAL A 293 -0.44 -13.00 20.22
N LEU A 294 -1.50 -13.76 19.95
CA LEU A 294 -2.01 -14.08 18.62
C LEU A 294 -3.21 -13.17 18.31
N LEU A 295 -3.04 -12.22 17.39
CA LEU A 295 -4.04 -11.25 16.97
C LEU A 295 -4.49 -11.57 15.54
N SER A 296 -5.75 -11.95 15.35
CA SER A 296 -6.23 -12.28 14.01
C SER A 296 -7.63 -11.80 13.70
N ALA A 297 -7.90 -11.62 12.40
CA ALA A 297 -9.21 -11.24 11.89
C ALA A 297 -9.63 -12.13 10.72
N GLY A 298 -10.85 -12.65 10.79
CA GLY A 298 -11.39 -13.56 9.77
C GLY A 298 -10.46 -14.77 9.56
N VAL A 299 -10.21 -15.13 8.29
CA VAL A 299 -9.35 -16.27 7.91
C VAL A 299 -7.87 -16.11 8.32
N GLY A 300 -7.45 -14.91 8.75
CA GLY A 300 -6.13 -14.66 9.35
C GLY A 300 -5.83 -15.52 10.58
N LEU A 301 -6.85 -16.17 11.17
CA LEU A 301 -6.68 -17.11 12.27
C LEU A 301 -5.91 -18.39 11.90
N THR A 302 -5.78 -18.71 10.62
CA THR A 302 -5.23 -20.01 10.17
C THR A 302 -3.80 -20.29 10.62
N PRO A 303 -2.81 -19.39 10.43
CA PRO A 303 -1.48 -19.59 11.01
C PRO A 303 -1.51 -19.53 12.54
N MET A 304 -2.41 -18.74 13.13
CA MET A 304 -2.56 -18.64 14.59
C MET A 304 -3.02 -19.96 15.19
N ILE A 305 -3.90 -20.72 14.52
CA ILE A 305 -4.29 -22.06 14.97
C ILE A 305 -3.08 -23.01 14.94
N ALA A 306 -2.21 -22.94 13.93
CA ALA A 306 -0.99 -23.73 13.91
C ALA A 306 -0.07 -23.40 15.09
N MET A 307 0.12 -22.11 15.37
CA MET A 307 0.91 -21.64 16.51
C MET A 307 0.27 -22.09 17.84
N LEU A 308 -1.03 -21.86 18.03
CA LEU A 308 -1.77 -22.24 19.24
C LEU A 308 -1.68 -23.75 19.47
N ASN A 309 -1.98 -24.57 18.47
CA ASN A 309 -1.92 -26.02 18.58
C ASN A 309 -0.51 -26.52 18.90
N THR A 310 0.54 -25.83 18.42
CA THR A 310 1.93 -26.18 18.74
C THR A 310 2.26 -25.81 20.18
N LEU A 311 1.90 -24.60 20.61
CA LEU A 311 2.14 -24.08 21.97
C LEU A 311 1.43 -24.90 23.05
N VAL A 312 0.30 -25.52 22.73
CA VAL A 312 -0.44 -26.34 23.72
C VAL A 312 -0.01 -27.80 23.75
N LYS A 313 0.63 -28.30 22.69
CA LYS A 313 1.18 -29.66 22.60
C LYS A 313 2.63 -29.79 23.07
N ALA A 314 3.38 -28.69 23.16
CA ALA A 314 4.81 -28.73 23.44
C ALA A 314 5.15 -29.36 24.81
N ASP A 315 6.13 -30.26 24.83
CA ASP A 315 6.66 -30.91 26.04
C ASP A 315 7.63 -30.01 26.85
N GLY A 316 7.79 -28.73 26.45
CA GLY A 316 8.66 -27.74 27.09
C GLY A 316 7.94 -26.82 28.10
N PRO A 317 8.64 -25.78 28.62
CA PRO A 317 8.03 -24.82 29.53
C PRO A 317 6.78 -24.20 28.90
N ALA A 318 5.67 -24.28 29.60
CA ALA A 318 4.39 -23.86 29.07
C ALA A 318 4.37 -22.33 28.88
N ARG A 319 4.45 -21.87 27.63
CA ARG A 319 4.34 -20.45 27.29
C ARG A 319 2.94 -19.97 27.62
N GLU A 320 2.84 -18.76 28.16
CA GLU A 320 1.57 -18.04 28.26
C GLU A 320 1.11 -17.63 26.86
N VAL A 321 -0.17 -17.83 26.56
CA VAL A 321 -0.74 -17.54 25.24
C VAL A 321 -1.99 -16.68 25.41
N SER A 322 -2.11 -15.66 24.55
CA SER A 322 -3.32 -14.87 24.41
C SER A 322 -3.84 -14.99 22.98
N TRP A 323 -5.06 -15.47 22.84
CA TRP A 323 -5.79 -15.58 21.58
C TRP A 323 -6.78 -14.43 21.46
N VAL A 324 -6.60 -13.54 20.48
CA VAL A 324 -7.54 -12.44 20.23
C VAL A 324 -8.02 -12.51 18.78
N GLN A 325 -9.30 -12.82 18.60
CA GLN A 325 -9.88 -13.09 17.29
C GLN A 325 -11.05 -12.16 16.99
N ALA A 326 -11.03 -11.56 15.81
CA ALA A 326 -12.13 -10.79 15.26
C ALA A 326 -12.87 -11.56 14.16
N ALA A 327 -14.20 -11.61 14.24
CA ALA A 327 -15.07 -12.11 13.19
C ALA A 327 -16.25 -11.16 12.95
N ARG A 328 -17.03 -11.40 11.88
CA ARG A 328 -18.28 -10.65 11.70
C ARG A 328 -19.32 -11.09 12.71
N ASN A 329 -19.51 -12.39 12.82
CA ASN A 329 -20.49 -13.05 13.69
C ASN A 329 -20.11 -14.53 13.89
N GLU A 330 -20.92 -15.22 14.68
CA GLU A 330 -20.79 -16.63 15.02
C GLU A 330 -20.82 -17.56 13.79
N ARG A 331 -21.58 -17.21 12.75
CA ARG A 331 -21.73 -18.05 11.54
C ARG A 331 -20.44 -18.15 10.72
N VAL A 332 -19.60 -17.13 10.77
CA VAL A 332 -18.33 -17.06 10.01
C VAL A 332 -17.10 -17.23 10.89
N HIS A 333 -17.27 -17.44 12.20
CA HIS A 333 -16.19 -17.68 13.15
C HIS A 333 -15.73 -19.15 13.10
N ALA A 334 -14.73 -19.43 12.26
CA ALA A 334 -14.11 -20.75 12.18
C ALA A 334 -13.36 -21.11 13.48
N PHE A 335 -13.26 -22.41 13.79
CA PHE A 335 -12.52 -22.94 14.94
C PHE A 335 -12.99 -22.48 16.33
N LYS A 336 -14.20 -21.91 16.45
CA LYS A 336 -14.75 -21.41 17.73
C LYS A 336 -14.65 -22.45 18.86
N ASP A 337 -15.21 -23.63 18.64
CA ASP A 337 -15.27 -24.69 19.65
C ASP A 337 -13.88 -25.26 19.96
N HIS A 338 -13.03 -25.38 18.93
CA HIS A 338 -11.65 -25.85 19.08
C HIS A 338 -10.84 -24.96 20.03
N VAL A 339 -10.90 -23.63 19.83
CA VAL A 339 -10.22 -22.66 20.68
C VAL A 339 -10.84 -22.61 22.08
N ALA A 340 -12.17 -22.69 22.20
CA ALA A 340 -12.85 -22.73 23.48
C ALA A 340 -12.44 -23.95 24.32
N ASN A 341 -12.33 -25.13 23.69
CA ASN A 341 -11.87 -26.36 24.35
C ASN A 341 -10.42 -26.26 24.80
N ILE A 342 -9.53 -25.69 23.97
CA ILE A 342 -8.13 -25.44 24.34
C ILE A 342 -8.04 -24.49 25.54
N ARG A 343 -8.80 -23.39 25.53
CA ARG A 343 -8.84 -22.44 26.65
C ARG A 343 -9.33 -23.12 27.93
N ALA A 344 -10.36 -23.95 27.85
CA ALA A 344 -10.89 -24.67 29.01
C ALA A 344 -9.86 -25.68 29.57
N ALA A 345 -9.12 -26.37 28.71
CA ALA A 345 -8.10 -27.34 29.11
C ALA A 345 -6.80 -26.71 29.65
N HIS A 346 -6.51 -25.45 29.31
CA HIS A 346 -5.27 -24.75 29.64
C HIS A 346 -5.53 -23.35 30.20
N SER A 347 -6.55 -23.21 31.05
CA SER A 347 -7.01 -21.91 31.56
C SER A 347 -6.00 -21.16 32.42
N ASP A 348 -4.98 -21.86 32.93
CA ASP A 348 -3.86 -21.33 33.69
C ASP A 348 -2.92 -20.45 32.84
N ARG A 349 -2.85 -20.71 31.53
CA ARG A 349 -1.89 -20.05 30.63
C ARG A 349 -2.47 -19.53 29.32
N VAL A 350 -3.63 -20.03 28.88
CA VAL A 350 -4.31 -19.59 27.66
C VAL A 350 -5.46 -18.64 28.00
N LYS A 351 -5.35 -17.40 27.54
CA LYS A 351 -6.44 -16.41 27.55
C LYS A 351 -7.04 -16.29 26.16
N SER A 352 -8.34 -16.04 26.06
CA SER A 352 -9.01 -15.75 24.80
C SER A 352 -9.87 -14.50 24.89
N MET A 353 -9.95 -13.72 23.82
CA MET A 353 -10.89 -12.62 23.67
C MET A 353 -11.43 -12.55 22.24
N ILE A 354 -12.74 -12.55 22.08
CA ILE A 354 -13.44 -12.68 20.80
C ILE A 354 -14.23 -11.40 20.52
N PHE A 355 -14.03 -10.83 19.33
CA PHE A 355 -14.73 -9.65 18.86
C PHE A 355 -15.68 -10.01 17.72
N TYR A 356 -16.96 -9.62 17.83
CA TYR A 356 -17.91 -9.67 16.72
C TYR A 356 -18.30 -8.27 16.29
N SER A 357 -18.00 -7.94 15.03
CA SER A 357 -18.35 -6.62 14.49
C SER A 357 -19.83 -6.46 14.16
N HIS A 358 -20.55 -7.55 13.90
CA HIS A 358 -21.96 -7.57 13.54
C HIS A 358 -22.62 -8.86 14.09
N PRO A 359 -22.69 -9.06 15.42
CA PRO A 359 -23.24 -10.26 16.03
C PRO A 359 -24.68 -10.52 15.52
N GLY A 360 -25.05 -11.78 15.30
CA GLY A 360 -26.42 -12.14 14.96
C GLY A 360 -27.37 -11.99 16.15
N GLU A 361 -28.69 -11.94 15.90
CA GLU A 361 -29.72 -11.79 16.95
C GLU A 361 -29.63 -12.88 18.05
N GLY A 362 -29.12 -14.06 17.71
CA GLY A 362 -28.95 -15.17 18.66
C GLY A 362 -27.61 -15.21 19.40
N ALA A 363 -26.66 -14.34 19.07
CA ALA A 363 -25.33 -14.33 19.68
C ALA A 363 -25.35 -13.65 21.06
N GLN A 364 -24.73 -14.27 22.05
CA GLN A 364 -24.75 -13.78 23.44
C GLN A 364 -23.39 -13.22 23.87
N LEU A 365 -23.36 -11.94 24.27
CA LEU A 365 -22.19 -11.30 24.87
C LEU A 365 -21.76 -12.03 26.16
N GLY A 366 -20.45 -12.26 26.31
CA GLY A 366 -19.85 -13.00 27.43
C GLY A 366 -19.92 -14.53 27.30
N ARG A 367 -20.59 -15.05 26.26
CA ARG A 367 -20.66 -16.49 25.95
C ARG A 367 -20.12 -16.82 24.57
N ASP A 368 -20.67 -16.18 23.54
CA ASP A 368 -20.31 -16.42 22.14
C ASP A 368 -19.20 -15.50 21.64
N TYR A 369 -19.14 -14.30 22.21
CA TYR A 369 -18.13 -13.26 21.97
C TYR A 369 -17.99 -12.38 23.21
N ASP A 370 -16.87 -11.67 23.32
CA ASP A 370 -16.54 -10.86 24.50
C ASP A 370 -16.77 -9.37 24.27
N VAL A 371 -16.63 -8.90 23.02
CA VAL A 371 -16.81 -7.48 22.66
C VAL A 371 -17.51 -7.32 21.32
N GLU A 372 -18.50 -6.41 21.29
CA GLU A 372 -19.14 -5.98 20.05
C GLU A 372 -18.33 -4.88 19.36
N GLY A 373 -18.23 -4.99 18.04
CA GLY A 373 -17.54 -4.04 17.18
C GLY A 373 -16.25 -4.61 16.57
N ARG A 374 -15.49 -3.72 15.92
CA ARG A 374 -14.16 -4.07 15.42
C ARG A 374 -13.21 -4.29 16.60
N LEU A 375 -12.18 -5.10 16.39
CA LEU A 375 -11.11 -5.26 17.36
C LEU A 375 -10.30 -3.97 17.42
N GLU A 376 -10.44 -3.27 18.54
CA GLU A 376 -9.69 -2.06 18.91
C GLU A 376 -8.83 -2.45 20.12
N LEU A 377 -7.52 -2.21 20.06
CA LEU A 377 -6.59 -2.63 21.11
C LEU A 377 -6.87 -1.93 22.45
N GLU A 378 -7.58 -0.79 22.43
CA GLU A 378 -8.07 -0.04 23.59
C GLU A 378 -9.07 -0.84 24.41
N LYS A 379 -9.81 -1.72 23.75
CA LYS A 379 -10.81 -2.59 24.38
C LYS A 379 -10.19 -3.89 24.90
N VAL A 380 -8.92 -4.19 24.57
CA VAL A 380 -8.23 -5.40 25.03
C VAL A 380 -7.46 -5.08 26.33
N PRO A 381 -7.76 -5.75 27.45
CA PRO A 381 -7.05 -5.51 28.71
C PRO A 381 -5.54 -5.75 28.58
N LYS A 382 -4.74 -4.97 29.32
CA LYS A 382 -3.26 -5.06 29.26
C LYS A 382 -2.75 -6.46 29.63
N GLU A 383 -3.48 -7.18 30.48
CA GLU A 383 -3.16 -8.54 30.95
C GLU A 383 -3.47 -9.60 29.89
N VAL A 384 -4.37 -9.31 28.95
CA VAL A 384 -4.62 -10.13 27.77
C VAL A 384 -3.56 -9.81 26.71
N LEU A 385 -3.22 -8.54 26.52
CA LEU A 385 -2.12 -8.14 25.63
C LEU A 385 -0.72 -8.47 26.18
N ARG A 386 -0.61 -8.97 27.42
CA ARG A 386 0.68 -9.30 28.06
C ARG A 386 1.68 -8.13 28.05
N LEU A 387 1.21 -6.89 28.16
CA LEU A 387 2.06 -5.68 28.07
C LEU A 387 3.07 -5.57 29.22
N ASP A 388 2.80 -6.22 30.34
CA ASP A 388 3.70 -6.28 31.49
C ASP A 388 4.91 -7.21 31.22
N ALA A 389 4.79 -8.18 30.29
CA ALA A 389 5.88 -9.03 29.84
C ALA A 389 6.70 -8.34 28.73
N LYS A 390 7.91 -7.91 29.08
CA LYS A 390 8.77 -7.10 28.19
C LYS A 390 9.30 -7.87 26.98
N ASP A 391 9.32 -9.19 27.05
CA ASP A 391 9.78 -10.11 26.01
C ASP A 391 8.64 -10.72 25.19
N ALA A 392 7.37 -10.42 25.51
CA ALA A 392 6.22 -10.98 24.81
C ALA A 392 6.29 -10.74 23.29
N GLN A 393 5.91 -11.76 22.52
CA GLN A 393 5.93 -11.79 21.06
C GLN A 393 4.51 -11.69 20.51
N TYR A 394 4.32 -10.84 19.50
CA TYR A 394 3.01 -10.51 18.94
C TYR A 394 2.94 -10.97 17.50
N TYR A 395 1.94 -11.78 17.17
CA TYR A 395 1.71 -12.30 15.83
C TYR A 395 0.39 -11.75 15.30
N VAL A 396 0.42 -11.05 14.18
CA VAL A 396 -0.73 -10.35 13.62
C VAL A 396 -1.04 -10.87 12.21
N CYS A 397 -2.27 -11.31 11.97
CA CYS A 397 -2.68 -11.73 10.63
C CYS A 397 -4.16 -11.42 10.34
N GLY A 398 -4.42 -10.77 9.21
CA GLY A 398 -5.77 -10.41 8.78
C GLY A 398 -5.77 -9.49 7.57
N PRO A 399 -6.87 -8.77 7.30
CA PRO A 399 -6.90 -7.72 6.28
C PRO A 399 -5.86 -6.62 6.53
N GLU A 400 -5.36 -5.98 5.46
CA GLU A 400 -4.30 -4.97 5.54
C GLU A 400 -4.61 -3.84 6.54
N ALA A 401 -5.82 -3.28 6.50
CA ALA A 401 -6.25 -2.25 7.44
C ALA A 401 -6.24 -2.74 8.89
N PHE A 402 -6.70 -3.96 9.15
CA PHE A 402 -6.65 -4.55 10.49
C PHE A 402 -5.21 -4.68 11.00
N MET A 403 -4.31 -5.19 10.18
CA MET A 403 -2.91 -5.35 10.60
C MET A 403 -2.23 -4.01 10.86
N ALA A 404 -2.48 -3.01 10.01
CA ALA A 404 -1.96 -1.65 10.21
C ALA A 404 -2.45 -1.07 11.54
N ASP A 405 -3.75 -1.19 11.84
CA ASP A 405 -4.34 -0.73 13.09
C ASP A 405 -3.73 -1.45 14.31
N MET A 406 -3.52 -2.77 14.22
CA MET A 406 -2.92 -3.55 15.30
C MET A 406 -1.45 -3.19 15.54
N ILE A 407 -0.65 -3.09 14.47
CA ILE A 407 0.76 -2.72 14.58
C ILE A 407 0.89 -1.31 15.20
N ALA A 408 0.10 -0.35 14.71
CA ALA A 408 0.11 1.01 15.23
C ALA A 408 -0.32 1.06 16.71
N GLY A 409 -1.41 0.37 17.07
CA GLY A 409 -1.92 0.37 18.43
C GLY A 409 -1.03 -0.39 19.43
N LEU A 410 -0.27 -1.40 18.99
CA LEU A 410 0.75 -2.06 19.82
C LEU A 410 1.95 -1.13 20.06
N LYS A 411 2.44 -0.45 19.01
CA LYS A 411 3.52 0.54 19.13
C LYS A 411 3.13 1.71 20.04
N ALA A 412 1.90 2.22 19.90
CA ALA A 412 1.37 3.26 20.78
C ALA A 412 1.30 2.84 22.25
N ARG A 413 1.27 1.53 22.54
CA ARG A 413 1.34 0.94 23.88
C ARG A 413 2.75 0.55 24.32
N GLY A 414 3.79 0.96 23.58
CA GLY A 414 5.19 0.73 23.93
C GLY A 414 5.72 -0.66 23.56
N VAL A 415 5.04 -1.39 22.66
CA VAL A 415 5.59 -2.63 22.10
C VAL A 415 6.62 -2.29 21.02
N ASP A 416 7.79 -2.91 21.11
CA ASP A 416 8.86 -2.73 20.14
C ASP A 416 8.49 -3.39 18.81
N GLY A 417 8.82 -2.74 17.68
CA GLY A 417 8.52 -3.23 16.34
C GLY A 417 9.14 -4.59 16.04
N GLU A 418 10.30 -4.90 16.62
CA GLU A 418 10.99 -6.19 16.45
C GLU A 418 10.24 -7.38 17.08
N ARG A 419 9.32 -7.11 18.02
CA ARG A 419 8.48 -8.12 18.68
C ARG A 419 7.12 -8.29 18.01
N ILE A 420 6.85 -7.51 16.96
CA ILE A 420 5.59 -7.56 16.22
C ILE A 420 5.85 -8.22 14.87
N HIS A 421 5.32 -9.42 14.72
CA HIS A 421 5.42 -10.24 13.52
C HIS A 421 4.10 -10.16 12.77
N ALA A 422 4.13 -9.91 11.47
CA ALA A 422 2.91 -9.80 10.67
C ALA A 422 3.01 -10.58 9.35
N GLU A 423 1.88 -11.11 8.89
CA GLU A 423 1.75 -11.81 7.61
C GLU A 423 0.51 -11.35 6.86
N VAL A 424 0.68 -11.03 5.58
CA VAL A 424 -0.36 -10.43 4.74
C VAL A 424 -0.90 -11.45 3.76
N PHE A 425 -2.19 -11.74 3.85
CA PHE A 425 -2.90 -12.54 2.85
C PHE A 425 -3.27 -11.66 1.65
N GLY A 426 -2.27 -11.28 0.86
CA GLY A 426 -2.42 -10.23 -0.13
C GLY A 426 -1.31 -10.15 -1.17
N ALA A 427 -1.46 -9.22 -2.11
CA ALA A 427 -0.62 -9.11 -3.28
C ALA A 427 0.71 -8.40 -2.99
N GLY A 428 1.71 -9.12 -2.47
CA GLY A 428 3.08 -8.59 -2.39
C GLY A 428 3.25 -7.36 -1.49
N ALA A 429 2.21 -7.00 -0.71
CA ALA A 429 2.32 -6.03 0.34
C ALA A 429 3.15 -6.66 1.45
N THR A 430 4.36 -6.13 1.68
CA THR A 430 5.21 -6.58 2.77
C THR A 430 4.88 -5.75 4.02
N PRO A 431 4.86 -6.33 5.22
CA PRO A 431 4.86 -5.55 6.46
C PRO A 431 5.97 -4.52 6.52
N ALA A 432 7.14 -4.76 5.89
CA ALA A 432 8.19 -3.74 5.68
C ALA A 432 7.66 -2.46 5.00
N GLN A 433 6.72 -2.58 4.07
CA GLN A 433 6.00 -1.44 3.46
C GLN A 433 4.95 -0.79 4.40
N MET A 434 4.62 -1.42 5.54
CA MET A 434 3.87 -0.81 6.66
C MET A 434 4.78 -0.23 7.75
N TYR A 435 6.05 -0.66 7.84
CA TYR A 435 7.08 -0.01 8.68
C TYR A 435 7.63 1.27 8.03
N MET A 436 7.51 1.41 6.70
CA MET A 436 7.64 2.69 5.99
C MET A 436 6.27 3.37 5.94
N HIS A 437 6.20 4.67 6.23
CA HIS A 437 4.92 5.37 6.38
C HIS A 437 4.03 5.24 5.12
N PRO A 438 2.71 4.98 5.27
CA PRO A 438 1.79 4.73 4.14
C PRO A 438 1.49 5.96 3.26
N HIS A 439 2.12 7.11 3.48
CA HIS A 439 1.85 8.35 2.73
C HIS A 439 2.89 8.71 1.66
N GLU A 440 3.91 7.88 1.43
CA GLU A 440 4.94 8.15 0.39
C GLU A 440 4.58 7.66 -1.01
N PHE A 441 3.48 6.90 -1.19
CA PHE A 441 3.20 6.24 -2.47
C PHE A 441 1.82 6.58 -3.03
N THR A 442 1.77 7.64 -3.83
CA THR A 442 0.68 7.85 -4.80
C THR A 442 1.27 7.97 -6.20
N PHE A 443 1.03 6.96 -7.05
CA PHE A 443 1.26 7.09 -8.49
C PHE A 443 0.08 7.87 -9.06
N SER A 444 0.32 9.05 -9.62
CA SER A 444 -0.72 9.83 -10.30
C SER A 444 -1.10 9.16 -11.62
N HIS A 445 -2.37 8.77 -11.79
CA HIS A 445 -2.93 8.42 -13.09
C HIS A 445 -3.07 9.68 -13.95
N VAL A 446 -2.25 9.85 -14.99
CA VAL A 446 -2.42 10.91 -15.99
C VAL A 446 -2.04 10.44 -17.39
N SER A 447 -2.86 10.84 -18.37
CA SER A 447 -2.69 10.72 -19.82
C SER A 447 -1.31 11.21 -20.32
N PRO A 448 -0.81 10.72 -21.49
CA PRO A 448 0.55 10.99 -21.93
C PRO A 448 0.80 12.50 -22.21
N PRO A 449 1.95 13.06 -21.80
CA PRO A 449 2.32 14.44 -22.12
C PRO A 449 2.93 14.57 -23.53
N PRO A 450 2.93 15.77 -24.13
CA PRO A 450 3.58 16.00 -25.41
C PRO A 450 5.13 15.95 -25.29
N PRO A 451 5.85 15.67 -26.40
CA PRO A 451 7.29 15.35 -26.43
C PRO A 451 8.27 16.39 -25.85
N ALA A 452 7.81 17.57 -25.44
CA ALA A 452 8.66 18.71 -25.06
C ALA A 452 9.33 18.56 -23.67
N THR A 453 8.73 17.80 -22.74
CA THR A 453 9.23 17.68 -21.36
C THR A 453 10.48 16.79 -21.26
N VAL A 454 10.61 15.79 -22.13
CA VAL A 454 11.77 14.87 -22.19
C VAL A 454 13.01 15.54 -22.77
N LEU A 455 12.84 16.50 -23.69
CA LEU A 455 13.95 17.23 -24.31
C LEU A 455 14.71 18.13 -23.32
N ALA A 456 14.03 18.67 -22.30
CA ALA A 456 14.61 19.62 -21.34
C ALA A 456 15.64 18.97 -20.40
N LEU A 457 15.44 17.72 -20.00
CA LEU A 457 16.39 16.94 -19.19
C LEU A 457 17.60 16.48 -20.01
N SER A 458 17.44 16.16 -21.29
CA SER A 458 18.57 15.79 -22.17
C SER A 458 19.55 16.96 -22.40
N ARG A 459 19.06 18.20 -22.45
CA ARG A 459 19.89 19.40 -22.65
C ARG A 459 20.70 19.80 -21.42
N ALA A 460 20.25 19.46 -20.22
CA ALA A 460 20.98 19.76 -18.99
C ALA A 460 22.17 18.80 -18.74
N LEU A 461 22.11 17.59 -19.30
CA LEU A 461 23.16 16.57 -19.15
C LEU A 461 24.19 16.58 -20.29
N LEU A 462 23.94 17.32 -21.37
CA LEU A 462 24.79 17.37 -22.57
C LEU A 462 25.10 18.82 -22.99
N SER A 463 25.97 19.53 -22.27
CA SER A 463 26.58 20.77 -22.80
C SER A 463 28.03 20.96 -22.36
N PRO A 464 29.00 20.95 -23.30
CA PRO A 464 30.27 21.65 -23.16
C PRO A 464 30.17 23.08 -23.73
N SER A 465 30.84 24.02 -23.06
CA SER A 465 30.87 25.47 -23.36
C SER A 465 31.25 25.85 -24.80
N ARG A 466 30.45 26.71 -25.47
CA ARG A 466 30.94 27.92 -26.20
C ARG A 466 29.81 28.78 -26.80
N ALA A 467 30.19 30.03 -27.11
CA ALA A 467 29.40 31.24 -27.25
C ALA A 467 28.83 31.56 -28.65
N LEU A 468 27.95 32.58 -28.65
CA LEU A 468 27.60 33.56 -29.70
C LEU A 468 26.70 33.13 -30.87
N LEU A 469 25.45 33.65 -30.91
CA LEU A 469 24.97 34.69 -31.85
C LEU A 469 23.45 34.90 -31.71
N ALA A 470 23.01 36.16 -31.78
CA ALA A 470 21.60 36.60 -31.72
C ALA A 470 20.81 36.27 -33.00
N PRO A 471 19.46 36.33 -32.96
CA PRO A 471 18.79 37.37 -33.77
C PRO A 471 17.48 37.96 -33.18
N SER A 472 17.07 39.08 -33.79
CA SER A 472 15.83 39.86 -33.59
C SER A 472 14.62 39.32 -34.40
N PRO A 473 13.38 39.83 -34.19
CA PRO A 473 12.13 39.12 -34.51
C PRO A 473 11.29 39.73 -35.66
N SER A 474 10.43 38.92 -36.29
CA SER A 474 9.20 39.28 -37.05
C SER A 474 8.53 37.96 -37.51
N ALA A 475 7.22 37.74 -37.73
CA ALA A 475 6.00 38.53 -37.67
C ALA A 475 4.77 37.60 -37.56
N SER A 476 3.70 38.13 -36.96
CA SER A 476 2.25 37.95 -37.22
C SER A 476 1.66 36.69 -37.87
N ALA A 477 0.62 36.13 -37.22
CA ALA A 477 -0.65 35.81 -37.88
C ALA A 477 -1.82 35.71 -36.86
N THR A 478 -2.89 36.45 -37.13
CA THR A 478 -4.20 36.49 -36.43
C THR A 478 -5.10 35.33 -36.91
N PRO A 479 -6.00 34.77 -36.07
CA PRO A 479 -7.01 33.81 -36.52
C PRO A 479 -8.45 34.38 -36.54
N LEU A 480 -9.32 33.76 -37.33
CA LEU A 480 -10.79 33.93 -37.35
C LEU A 480 -11.46 32.54 -37.57
N PRO A 481 -12.76 32.36 -37.26
CA PRO A 481 -13.24 31.46 -36.20
C PRO A 481 -14.19 30.36 -36.73
N HIS A 482 -15.06 29.81 -35.86
CA HIS A 482 -16.18 28.85 -36.02
C HIS A 482 -15.93 27.53 -35.25
N THR A 483 -16.79 26.97 -34.40
CA THR A 483 -18.17 27.25 -33.97
C THR A 483 -18.41 26.42 -32.69
N LEU A 484 -18.83 27.05 -31.60
CA LEU A 484 -19.21 26.43 -30.33
C LEU A 484 -20.73 26.59 -30.16
N ALA A 485 -21.50 25.56 -30.51
CA ALA A 485 -22.93 25.50 -30.23
C ALA A 485 -23.44 24.07 -30.31
N GLN A 486 -23.14 23.28 -29.29
CA GLN A 486 -23.90 22.11 -28.83
C GLN A 486 -23.31 21.73 -27.46
N HIS A 487 -24.14 21.23 -26.54
CA HIS A 487 -23.88 21.10 -25.08
C HIS A 487 -24.19 22.35 -24.23
N ARG A 488 -25.37 22.94 -24.42
CA ARG A 488 -26.02 23.76 -23.39
C ARG A 488 -27.45 23.28 -23.16
N ALA A 489 -27.60 22.23 -22.34
CA ALA A 489 -28.85 21.87 -21.66
C ALA A 489 -28.64 20.62 -20.77
N MET A 490 -27.98 20.78 -19.61
CA MET A 490 -28.08 19.86 -18.45
C MET A 490 -27.36 20.44 -17.22
N ALA A 491 -27.67 21.70 -16.88
CA ALA A 491 -27.14 22.35 -15.68
C ALA A 491 -28.10 23.45 -15.20
N GLU A 492 -29.28 23.06 -14.73
CA GLU A 492 -30.11 23.93 -13.90
C GLU A 492 -30.35 23.19 -12.58
N GLY A 493 -29.74 23.68 -11.50
CA GLY A 493 -29.93 23.07 -10.18
C GLY A 493 -28.82 23.25 -9.13
N ILE A 494 -27.84 24.15 -9.30
CA ILE A 494 -26.97 24.58 -8.18
C ILE A 494 -26.72 26.09 -8.36
N LYS A 495 -27.08 26.90 -7.36
CA LYS A 495 -26.76 28.33 -7.31
C LYS A 495 -25.24 28.48 -7.39
N SER A 496 -24.72 29.03 -8.48
CA SER A 496 -23.32 29.41 -8.62
C SER A 496 -22.97 30.45 -7.55
N HIS A 497 -22.20 30.07 -6.52
CA HIS A 497 -21.42 31.05 -5.78
C HIS A 497 -20.41 31.65 -6.76
N GLN A 498 -20.56 32.94 -7.08
CA GLN A 498 -19.57 33.68 -7.84
C GLN A 498 -18.29 33.76 -7.00
N SER A 499 -17.32 32.89 -7.29
CA SER A 499 -15.95 33.01 -6.79
C SER A 499 -15.40 34.36 -7.22
N SER A 500 -15.34 35.33 -6.30
CA SER A 500 -14.69 36.62 -6.57
C SER A 500 -13.21 36.37 -6.90
N VAL A 501 -12.69 37.05 -7.94
CA VAL A 501 -11.27 36.96 -8.28
C VAL A 501 -10.47 37.59 -7.13
N PRO A 502 -9.48 36.89 -6.55
CA PRO A 502 -8.71 37.44 -5.43
C PRO A 502 -7.95 38.70 -5.85
N ARG A 503 -7.74 39.60 -4.89
CA ARG A 503 -6.85 40.75 -5.11
C ARG A 503 -5.40 40.27 -5.08
N PHE A 504 -4.68 40.49 -6.18
CA PHE A 504 -3.25 40.25 -6.26
C PHE A 504 -2.49 41.52 -5.86
N LEU A 505 -1.65 41.43 -4.82
CA LEU A 505 -0.92 42.55 -4.23
C LEU A 505 0.60 42.26 -4.19
N GLY A 506 1.43 43.30 -4.08
CA GLY A 506 2.88 43.16 -3.99
C GLY A 506 3.58 43.00 -5.35
N GLN A 507 4.68 42.24 -5.41
CA GLN A 507 5.48 42.02 -6.61
C GLN A 507 4.64 41.53 -7.79
N HIS A 508 5.01 41.95 -9.00
CA HIS A 508 4.26 41.63 -10.22
C HIS A 508 4.34 40.14 -10.57
N LEU A 509 3.28 39.40 -10.25
CA LEU A 509 3.01 38.07 -10.82
C LEU A 509 2.52 38.20 -12.27
N SER A 510 3.10 37.39 -13.16
CA SER A 510 2.62 37.26 -14.55
C SER A 510 1.23 36.63 -14.61
N ASP A 511 0.50 36.86 -15.71
CA ASP A 511 -0.84 36.28 -15.90
C ASP A 511 -0.81 34.75 -15.84
N SER A 512 0.23 34.13 -16.40
CA SER A 512 0.43 32.67 -16.34
C SER A 512 0.62 32.15 -14.90
N GLN A 513 1.31 32.90 -14.05
CA GLN A 513 1.49 32.53 -12.64
C GLN A 513 0.20 32.71 -11.85
N ARG A 514 -0.56 33.78 -12.10
CA ARG A 514 -1.88 33.99 -11.48
C ARG A 514 -2.84 32.87 -11.86
N GLU A 515 -2.89 32.51 -13.14
CA GLU A 515 -3.72 31.41 -13.64
C GLU A 515 -3.30 30.07 -13.03
N GLY A 516 -1.99 29.81 -12.92
CA GLY A 516 -1.46 28.61 -12.28
C GLY A 516 -1.85 28.50 -10.80
N ILE A 517 -1.75 29.59 -10.05
CA ILE A 517 -2.16 29.65 -8.64
C ILE A 517 -3.67 29.37 -8.51
N LEU A 518 -4.49 30.00 -9.35
CA LEU A 518 -5.94 29.82 -9.33
C LEU A 518 -6.34 28.38 -9.68
N LYS A 519 -5.74 27.79 -10.72
CA LYS A 519 -6.00 26.40 -11.11
C LYS A 519 -5.59 25.41 -10.02
N PHE A 520 -4.44 25.61 -9.38
CA PHE A 520 -4.01 24.74 -8.29
C PHE A 520 -4.94 24.84 -7.08
N ALA A 521 -5.31 26.05 -6.67
CA ALA A 521 -6.27 26.25 -5.59
C ALA A 521 -7.61 25.59 -5.91
N ASP A 522 -8.09 25.68 -7.16
CA ASP A 522 -9.34 25.05 -7.60
C ASP A 522 -9.28 23.52 -7.50
N VAL A 523 -8.16 22.91 -7.92
CA VAL A 523 -7.95 21.45 -7.80
C VAL A 523 -7.97 21.00 -6.34
N ILE A 524 -7.33 21.75 -5.44
CA ILE A 524 -7.27 21.38 -4.02
C ILE A 524 -8.61 21.62 -3.32
N LEU A 525 -9.31 22.71 -3.63
CA LEU A 525 -10.56 23.10 -2.96
C LEU A 525 -11.80 22.41 -3.54
N ARG A 526 -11.76 21.99 -4.81
CA ARG A 526 -12.92 21.47 -5.56
C ARG A 526 -12.67 20.12 -6.24
N GLY A 527 -11.52 19.48 -6.03
CA GLY A 527 -11.19 18.15 -6.54
C GLY A 527 -11.98 17.00 -5.87
N ARG A 528 -12.07 15.82 -6.52
CA ARG A 528 -12.88 14.67 -6.04
C ARG A 528 -12.22 13.93 -4.85
N GLY A 529 -12.87 13.90 -3.67
CA GLY A 529 -12.56 13.06 -2.51
C GLY A 529 -13.44 13.37 -1.27
N PRO A 530 -13.72 12.41 -0.35
CA PRO A 530 -14.87 12.47 0.56
C PRO A 530 -14.67 13.19 1.91
N PHE A 531 -13.52 13.83 2.17
CA PHE A 531 -13.29 14.54 3.45
C PHE A 531 -13.46 16.04 3.30
N ALA A 532 -14.46 16.60 3.99
CA ALA A 532 -14.71 18.05 4.08
C ALA A 532 -14.83 18.79 2.72
N GLN A 533 -15.23 18.10 1.65
CA GLN A 533 -15.41 18.67 0.32
C GLN A 533 -16.31 19.92 0.34
N THR A 534 -17.43 19.85 1.07
CA THR A 534 -18.38 20.96 1.22
C THR A 534 -17.78 22.17 1.95
N VAL A 535 -16.78 21.96 2.81
CA VAL A 535 -16.02 23.03 3.47
C VAL A 535 -15.02 23.66 2.51
N GLY A 536 -14.31 22.86 1.71
CA GLY A 536 -13.38 23.33 0.68
C GLY A 536 -14.07 24.17 -0.40
N GLU A 537 -15.24 23.73 -0.87
CA GLU A 537 -16.04 24.42 -1.89
C GLU A 537 -16.52 25.82 -1.44
N ARG A 538 -16.69 26.03 -0.13
CA ARG A 538 -17.11 27.31 0.45
C ARG A 538 -15.95 28.21 0.87
N LEU A 539 -14.71 27.74 0.76
CA LEU A 539 -13.53 28.52 1.08
C LEU A 539 -13.22 29.49 -0.06
N GLU A 540 -13.29 30.78 0.22
CA GLU A 540 -13.07 31.86 -0.74
C GLU A 540 -11.66 32.43 -0.59
N MET A 541 -10.86 32.36 -1.65
CA MET A 541 -9.55 33.03 -1.69
C MET A 541 -9.74 34.51 -2.04
N THR A 542 -9.43 35.42 -1.12
CA THR A 542 -9.74 36.86 -1.26
C THR A 542 -8.51 37.73 -1.54
N GLU A 543 -7.31 37.27 -1.16
CA GLU A 543 -6.05 38.00 -1.30
C GLU A 543 -4.88 37.06 -1.59
N VAL A 544 -4.02 37.45 -2.52
CA VAL A 544 -2.72 36.80 -2.81
C VAL A 544 -1.67 37.89 -2.90
N ALA A 545 -0.66 37.85 -2.03
CA ALA A 545 0.39 38.86 -1.99
C ALA A 545 1.79 38.24 -1.95
N VAL A 546 2.65 38.68 -2.87
CA VAL A 546 4.06 38.27 -2.92
C VAL A 546 4.94 39.48 -2.61
N PHE A 547 5.87 39.34 -1.68
CA PHE A 547 6.75 40.43 -1.27
C PHE A 547 8.09 39.88 -0.80
N GLU A 548 9.12 40.72 -0.73
CA GLU A 548 10.39 40.38 -0.13
C GLU A 548 10.39 40.79 1.34
N ARG A 549 10.88 39.89 2.21
CA ARG A 549 11.07 40.20 3.62
C ARG A 549 12.22 41.18 3.78
N GLU A 550 11.97 42.30 4.43
CA GLU A 550 12.96 43.39 4.61
C GLU A 550 14.25 42.94 5.31
N GLU A 551 14.18 41.95 6.20
CA GLU A 551 15.31 41.49 7.03
C GLU A 551 16.38 40.72 6.24
N ASP A 552 15.97 39.89 5.27
CA ASP A 552 16.89 38.97 4.56
C ASP A 552 16.61 38.81 3.06
N GLY A 553 15.74 39.64 2.49
CA GLY A 553 15.42 39.67 1.06
C GLY A 553 14.70 38.42 0.54
N LYS A 554 14.28 37.50 1.42
CA LYS A 554 13.59 36.27 0.99
C LYS A 554 12.18 36.59 0.52
N THR A 555 11.82 36.06 -0.64
CA THR A 555 10.44 36.12 -1.15
C THR A 555 9.50 35.35 -0.22
N GLN A 556 8.43 36.03 0.20
CA GLN A 556 7.35 35.49 1.01
C GLN A 556 6.02 35.58 0.27
N MET A 557 5.10 34.71 0.67
CA MET A 557 3.72 34.72 0.21
C MET A 557 2.81 34.96 1.41
N ARG A 558 1.81 35.80 1.21
CA ARG A 558 0.65 35.95 2.08
C ARG A 558 -0.60 35.64 1.29
N MET A 559 -1.46 34.78 1.82
CA MET A 559 -2.76 34.49 1.24
C MET A 559 -3.85 34.60 2.29
N VAL A 560 -4.99 35.15 1.89
CA VAL A 560 -6.17 35.28 2.76
C VAL A 560 -7.30 34.48 2.17
N PHE A 561 -7.91 33.67 3.02
CA PHE A 561 -9.13 32.93 2.71
C PHE A 561 -10.24 33.30 3.68
N GLU A 562 -11.48 33.22 3.23
CA GLU A 562 -12.67 33.47 4.04
C GLU A 562 -13.72 32.38 3.84
N LEU A 563 -14.48 32.09 4.89
CA LEU A 563 -15.66 31.21 4.82
C LEU A 563 -16.61 31.48 5.99
N ASP A 564 -17.88 31.11 5.83
CA ASP A 564 -18.86 31.14 6.92
C ASP A 564 -18.98 29.76 7.58
N VAL A 565 -18.92 29.73 8.92
CA VAL A 565 -19.10 28.49 9.69
C VAL A 565 -20.56 28.03 9.57
N THR A 566 -20.75 26.79 9.14
CA THR A 566 -22.06 26.18 8.91
C THR A 566 -22.29 24.99 9.84
N GLY A 567 -23.55 24.57 10.04
CA GLY A 567 -23.90 23.48 10.96
C GLY A 567 -23.09 22.18 10.80
N GLU A 568 -22.75 21.80 9.56
CA GLU A 568 -21.93 20.59 9.28
C GLU A 568 -20.47 20.69 9.78
N MET A 569 -20.02 21.90 10.13
CA MET A 569 -18.68 22.14 10.66
C MET A 569 -18.63 22.10 12.19
N LEU A 570 -19.77 21.89 12.86
CA LEU A 570 -19.90 21.94 14.31
C LEU A 570 -19.79 20.55 14.92
N ASN A 571 -19.24 20.49 16.14
CA ASN A 571 -19.34 19.33 17.01
C ASN A 571 -20.71 19.30 17.74
N SER A 572 -20.94 18.25 18.53
CA SER A 572 -22.16 18.10 19.34
C SER A 572 -22.39 19.23 20.36
N GLY A 573 -21.36 20.04 20.65
CA GLY A 573 -21.45 21.24 21.50
C GLY A 573 -21.75 22.53 20.72
N GLY A 574 -22.08 22.45 19.42
CA GLY A 574 -22.40 23.60 18.58
C GLY A 574 -21.21 24.54 18.31
N LYS A 575 -19.98 24.05 18.50
CA LYS A 575 -18.73 24.77 18.23
C LYS A 575 -18.00 24.13 17.06
N MET A 576 -17.23 24.90 16.31
CA MET A 576 -16.43 24.38 15.19
C MET A 576 -15.60 23.16 15.64
N HIS A 577 -15.77 22.06 14.91
CA HIS A 577 -15.06 20.82 15.16
C HIS A 577 -13.57 21.00 14.89
N GLY A 578 -12.72 20.52 15.81
CA GLY A 578 -11.26 20.67 15.68
C GLY A 578 -10.72 20.10 14.36
N GLY A 579 -11.30 19.00 13.87
CA GLY A 579 -10.98 18.44 12.55
C GLY A 579 -11.25 19.39 11.37
N CYS A 580 -12.28 20.23 11.42
CA CYS A 580 -12.53 21.25 10.40
C CYS A 580 -11.48 22.36 10.49
N THR A 581 -11.08 22.77 11.70
CA THR A 581 -10.00 23.75 11.86
C THR A 581 -8.68 23.22 11.33
N MET A 582 -8.34 21.95 11.60
CA MET A 582 -7.12 21.32 11.10
C MET A 582 -7.11 21.23 9.57
N PHE A 583 -8.23 20.84 8.96
CA PHE A 583 -8.39 20.83 7.51
C PHE A 583 -8.13 22.21 6.89
N LEU A 584 -8.71 23.26 7.46
CA LEU A 584 -8.52 24.63 6.97
C LEU A 584 -7.06 25.08 7.09
N VAL A 585 -6.39 24.77 8.19
CA VAL A 585 -4.97 25.08 8.39
C VAL A 585 -4.11 24.36 7.36
N ASP A 586 -4.34 23.06 7.19
CA ASP A 586 -3.58 22.21 6.26
C ASP A 586 -3.70 22.70 4.81
N VAL A 587 -4.93 22.83 4.33
CA VAL A 587 -5.23 23.19 2.94
C VAL A 587 -4.76 24.60 2.61
N CYS A 588 -5.06 25.60 3.47
CA CYS A 588 -4.63 26.97 3.22
C CYS A 588 -3.11 27.13 3.23
N SER A 589 -2.41 26.33 4.05
CA SER A 589 -0.94 26.35 4.09
C SER A 589 -0.30 25.73 2.85
N SER A 590 -0.84 24.61 2.39
CA SER A 590 -0.38 23.92 1.19
C SER A 590 -0.54 24.79 -0.07
N ILE A 591 -1.72 25.42 -0.24
CA ILE A 591 -1.99 26.32 -1.37
C ILE A 591 -0.99 27.48 -1.38
N ALA A 592 -0.71 28.10 -0.24
CA ALA A 592 0.21 29.24 -0.16
C ALA A 592 1.67 28.89 -0.46
N LEU A 593 2.14 27.73 -0.02
CA LEU A 593 3.51 27.27 -0.29
C LEU A 593 3.69 26.90 -1.77
N VAL A 594 2.71 26.22 -2.38
CA VAL A 594 2.76 25.92 -3.82
C VAL A 594 2.67 27.19 -4.65
N ALA A 595 1.81 28.14 -4.27
CA ALA A 595 1.72 29.43 -4.93
C ALA A 595 3.04 30.21 -4.88
N LEU A 596 3.78 30.14 -3.76
CA LEU A 596 5.12 30.73 -3.68
C LEU A 596 6.15 30.00 -4.57
N GLY A 597 6.03 28.68 -4.72
CA GLY A 597 6.83 27.91 -5.68
C GLY A 597 6.61 28.37 -7.12
N ILE A 598 5.34 28.58 -7.51
CA ILE A 598 4.96 29.13 -8.82
C ILE A 598 5.53 30.55 -9.00
N ALA A 599 5.42 31.40 -7.98
CA ALA A 599 5.95 32.76 -8.01
C ALA A 599 7.48 32.81 -8.14
N THR A 600 8.19 31.84 -7.57
CA THR A 600 9.66 31.79 -7.53
C THR A 600 10.28 30.81 -8.53
N HIS A 601 9.48 30.18 -9.40
CA HIS A 601 9.90 29.14 -10.34
C HIS A 601 10.66 27.97 -9.68
N LYS A 602 10.27 27.61 -8.46
CA LYS A 602 10.82 26.48 -7.71
C LYS A 602 9.81 25.33 -7.69
N TYR A 603 10.30 24.10 -7.81
CA TYR A 603 9.46 22.93 -7.61
C TYR A 603 8.90 22.95 -6.18
N ALA A 604 7.59 22.83 -6.08
CA ALA A 604 6.85 22.94 -4.83
C ALA A 604 5.72 21.93 -4.84
N ASN A 605 6.01 20.75 -4.29
CA ASN A 605 5.00 19.79 -3.91
C ASN A 605 5.29 19.39 -2.47
N PHE A 606 4.39 19.77 -1.56
CA PHE A 606 4.59 19.63 -0.13
C PHE A 606 3.37 18.97 0.48
N VAL A 607 3.63 18.10 1.44
CA VAL A 607 2.63 17.54 2.34
C VAL A 607 2.98 17.98 3.76
N SER A 608 1.99 18.41 4.53
CA SER A 608 2.20 18.82 5.92
C SER A 608 2.73 17.64 6.75
N GLN A 609 4.01 17.69 7.13
CA GLN A 609 4.65 16.65 7.95
C GLN A 609 4.32 16.80 9.44
N ALA A 610 4.04 18.03 9.89
CA ALA A 610 3.64 18.36 11.25
C ALA A 610 2.78 19.62 11.24
N ILE A 611 1.66 19.58 11.98
CA ILE A 611 0.80 20.74 12.20
C ILE A 611 0.61 20.90 13.71
N SER A 612 1.03 22.05 14.25
CA SER A 612 0.81 22.42 15.64
C SER A 612 -0.19 23.57 15.71
N THR A 613 -1.29 23.37 16.45
CA THR A 613 -2.37 24.35 16.57
C THR A 613 -2.64 24.72 18.02
N VAL A 614 -2.82 26.01 18.27
CA VAL A 614 -3.23 26.54 19.57
C VAL A 614 -4.61 27.19 19.42
N PHE A 615 -5.59 26.68 20.16
CA PHE A 615 -6.96 27.17 20.15
C PHE A 615 -7.14 28.26 21.20
N HIS A 616 -7.62 29.43 20.79
CA HIS A 616 -7.80 30.58 21.67
C HIS A 616 -9.27 30.86 21.99
N ALA A 617 -10.18 30.60 21.04
CA ALA A 617 -11.61 30.77 21.21
C ALA A 617 -12.40 29.85 20.25
N PRO A 618 -13.59 29.36 20.65
CA PRO A 618 -14.44 28.56 19.77
C PRO A 618 -15.22 29.43 18.77
N ALA A 619 -15.40 28.95 17.54
CA ALA A 619 -16.30 29.56 16.55
C ALA A 619 -17.66 28.86 16.55
N THR A 620 -18.75 29.61 16.34
CA THR A 620 -20.13 29.08 16.23
C THR A 620 -20.67 29.24 14.83
N GLU A 621 -21.80 28.60 14.53
CA GLU A 621 -22.51 28.80 13.26
C GLU A 621 -22.73 30.29 12.94
N GLY A 622 -22.61 30.65 11.67
CA GLY A 622 -22.71 32.02 11.17
C GLY A 622 -21.48 32.90 11.44
N THR A 623 -20.44 32.39 12.12
CA THR A 623 -19.18 33.13 12.26
C THR A 623 -18.48 33.20 10.90
N ARG A 624 -18.15 34.38 10.40
CA ARG A 624 -17.27 34.51 9.25
C ARG A 624 -15.81 34.39 9.69
N LEU A 625 -15.11 33.39 9.19
CA LEU A 625 -13.70 33.18 9.47
C LEU A 625 -12.84 33.86 8.40
N ARG A 626 -11.74 34.46 8.85
CA ARG A 626 -10.66 34.95 8.01
C ARG A 626 -9.39 34.17 8.35
N ILE A 627 -8.87 33.44 7.37
CA ILE A 627 -7.69 32.58 7.48
C ILE A 627 -6.54 33.27 6.77
N VAL A 628 -5.55 33.70 7.53
CA VAL A 628 -4.38 34.41 7.02
C VAL A 628 -3.18 33.46 7.06
N ASN A 629 -2.69 33.09 5.87
CA ASN A 629 -1.46 32.34 5.72
C ASN A 629 -0.29 33.29 5.44
N ASN A 630 0.85 33.07 6.11
CA ASN A 630 2.11 33.70 5.75
C ASN A 630 3.22 32.65 5.70
N THR A 631 4.04 32.68 4.66
CA THR A 631 5.26 31.85 4.59
C THR A 631 6.31 32.33 5.59
N VAL A 632 6.87 31.41 6.37
CA VAL A 632 7.96 31.67 7.32
C VAL A 632 9.33 31.29 6.73
N SER A 633 9.39 30.12 6.07
CA SER A 633 10.59 29.58 5.41
C SER A 633 10.22 28.88 4.10
N PHE A 634 10.98 29.13 3.03
CA PHE A 634 10.80 28.52 1.72
C PHE A 634 12.15 28.23 1.04
N GLY A 635 12.34 26.99 0.56
CA GLY A 635 13.60 26.58 -0.09
C GLY A 635 14.76 26.27 0.86
N ALA A 636 14.50 26.06 2.15
CA ALA A 636 15.45 25.51 3.12
C ALA A 636 15.19 24.00 3.34
N ARG A 637 15.98 23.33 4.20
CA ARG A 637 15.74 21.91 4.59
C ARG A 637 14.33 21.68 5.16
N THR A 638 13.71 22.74 5.69
CA THR A 638 12.32 22.75 6.16
C THR A 638 11.55 23.90 5.51
N VAL A 639 10.33 23.60 5.06
CA VAL A 639 9.37 24.60 4.54
C VAL A 639 8.32 24.82 5.62
N LEU A 640 8.11 26.07 6.00
CA LEU A 640 7.25 26.43 7.13
C LEU A 640 6.31 27.56 6.73
N ALA A 641 5.03 27.38 7.03
CA ALA A 641 4.01 28.42 6.94
C ALA A 641 3.35 28.61 8.30
N ARG A 642 2.92 29.85 8.58
CA ARG A 642 2.12 30.19 9.76
C ARG A 642 0.72 30.53 9.29
N VAL A 643 -0.27 29.80 9.81
CA VAL A 643 -1.69 30.08 9.59
C VAL A 643 -2.29 30.69 10.83
N VAL A 644 -3.06 31.75 10.65
CA VAL A 644 -3.84 32.40 11.70
C VAL A 644 -5.29 32.42 11.27
N VAL A 645 -6.15 31.72 12.02
CA VAL A 645 -7.61 31.72 11.80
C VAL A 645 -8.22 32.69 12.80
N VAL A 646 -8.89 33.73 12.31
CA VAL A 646 -9.52 34.76 13.14
C VAL A 646 -10.96 34.98 12.71
N ALA A 647 -11.85 35.15 13.68
CA ALA A 647 -13.14 35.78 13.44
C ALA A 647 -12.94 37.31 13.53
N PRO A 648 -13.38 38.11 12.54
CA PRO A 648 -13.42 39.56 12.69
C PRO A 648 -14.19 39.91 13.96
N ARG A 649 -13.63 40.78 14.81
CA ARG A 649 -14.40 41.34 15.94
C ARG A 649 -15.62 42.03 15.35
N MET A 650 -16.84 41.62 15.75
CA MET A 650 -17.98 42.49 15.57
C MET A 650 -17.67 43.79 16.33
N PRO A 651 -17.76 44.97 15.68
CA PRO A 651 -17.63 46.22 16.41
C PRO A 651 -18.77 46.30 17.44
N GLY A 652 -18.48 46.06 18.71
CA GLY A 652 -19.43 46.29 19.81
C GLY A 652 -19.54 45.24 20.91
N VAL A 653 -18.84 44.11 20.88
CA VAL A 653 -18.97 43.09 21.95
C VAL A 653 -17.60 42.79 22.56
N TYR A 654 -17.49 42.95 23.87
CA TYR A 654 -16.28 43.00 24.72
C TYR A 654 -15.56 44.37 24.75
N LYS A 655 -16.16 45.30 25.50
CA LYS A 655 -15.39 46.09 26.47
C LYS A 655 -15.12 45.18 27.67
N ASP A 656 -13.92 45.34 28.23
CA ASP A 656 -13.32 44.74 29.43
C ASP A 656 -12.26 43.67 29.15
#